data_AF-A0A9X1YPK3-F1
#
_entry.id   AF-A0A9X1YPK3-F1
#
_cell.length_a   1.000
_cell.length_b   1.000
_cell.length_c   1.000
_cell.angle_alpha   90.00
_cell.angle_beta   90.00
_cell.angle_gamma   90.00
#
_symmetry.space_group_name_H-M   'P 1'
#
loop_
_entity.id
_entity.type
_entity.pdbx_description
1 polymer ?
#
loop_
_entity_poly.entity_id
_entity_poly.type
_entity_poly.pdbx_seq_one_letter_code
_entity_poly.pdbx_strand_id
1 'polypeptide(L)'
;MKKSMGFVQRRERRLFVLAVCFALAACGGGKGDGGDPPTSTPASAPPPLSTPVSSPAPGPAPGAPASAPAPSTTGPAALTFPIEVLGDGDPGNPVVASADVALDPGSIASATQLVVRTHRVGFYNSPEFQALGKPITKVGGSMRVVGGSSSAAVPWIDITDANVQLNDVERVHGGVNGALVTIRFRVQLDAATRGRLVGFPATNRIEFRFNGTDGNSNGYRVLDLQLQDATGKDLIENAHQWADIGAQKTAGKTWTPDADQGKALWTAQNVLLKSSIVPMKLRASCSSCHASDGRDLQYFNYSDNAIVQRSRFHGLSEAQGKQIVAYLRAALYNTVPYVAQATPWNPPYQPGPGMDGKPVVEWAAGAGIDAVLPDAKSFINAFVGKALNSTDAVTQVDVDAAMDPGLGKVLNTRELPVALQFPDWNSWLPIEHPLDIWTPDAGQAAGLFEMQGDSNSNPAKALQRISDFLAANKNPNGVYGDWTHLSPALRNQVQNWMQALGASSIAFIGGGRGSRVSPDPTKPYGGEIGGAKLQVLMSPATAAAASMPASFTKEAFMERALFGMIHWMGVKQWELSQTYGLEGPQSVLHGTRDSNGNWVGSGEQRGWTYSWPSVFYVAPHMLYVPQGGRQSYFSWEPELTSFYRTNQWYQLQMTLNPGWAGASNGAMDWPYHMVLTESLADDLIAANAPPQITATHLARFFVIRTKLAQLANTDIPFNQPDPADPTNLFKNSGLQSKAALVDHKLGVGEVVDRGPSSSERTRFRLLDSVAPGTHLLFINGSISLYNKLYSTTTYGQWRRCDPNASFSGDPVHDPEAESGFRFCLDPKRTPLPLNSSGQPHLVGSWNAWTTEQFTTWGIMSARNHGAEPARLKVLSDWDNLMWPN
;
A
#
# COMPACT_ATOMS: atom_id res chain seq x y z
N MET A 1 12.02 -6.10 -54.71
CA MET A 1 10.86 -6.98 -54.86
C MET A 1 10.21 -7.16 -53.49
N LYS A 2 9.26 -6.29 -53.11
CA LYS A 2 7.81 -6.60 -52.95
C LYS A 2 7.50 -7.91 -52.22
N LYS A 3 7.08 -7.82 -50.95
CA LYS A 3 5.66 -8.01 -50.56
C LYS A 3 5.37 -7.48 -49.15
N SER A 4 4.41 -6.55 -49.11
CA SER A 4 3.71 -6.00 -47.97
C SER A 4 2.51 -6.86 -47.59
N MET A 5 2.19 -6.94 -46.30
CA MET A 5 0.89 -7.23 -45.66
C MET A 5 1.19 -7.32 -44.16
N GLY A 6 0.63 -6.60 -43.20
CA GLY A 6 -0.42 -5.60 -43.14
C GLY A 6 -0.70 -5.43 -41.64
N PHE A 7 0.09 -4.59 -40.96
CA PHE A 7 -0.07 -4.27 -39.54
C PHE A 7 -0.74 -2.89 -39.46
N VAL A 8 -2.06 -2.86 -39.34
CA VAL A 8 -2.84 -1.64 -39.11
C VAL A 8 -3.94 -1.96 -38.09
N GLN A 9 -4.16 -1.02 -37.16
CA GLN A 9 -5.23 -0.94 -36.17
C GLN A 9 -5.16 -1.83 -34.91
N ARG A 10 -4.23 -1.49 -34.00
CA ARG A 10 -4.49 -1.48 -32.54
C ARG A 10 -3.83 -0.26 -31.90
N ARG A 11 -4.25 0.92 -32.33
CA ARG A 11 -4.00 2.20 -31.66
C ARG A 11 -5.25 3.02 -31.90
N GLU A 12 -6.15 3.04 -30.92
CA GLU A 12 -6.92 4.24 -30.57
C GLU A 12 -7.86 3.99 -29.38
N ARG A 13 -7.98 5.04 -28.55
CA ARG A 13 -9.03 5.35 -27.58
C ARG A 13 -9.00 4.65 -26.22
N ARG A 14 -8.08 5.12 -25.37
CA ARG A 14 -8.36 5.32 -23.94
C ARG A 14 -8.33 6.83 -23.68
N LEU A 15 -9.45 7.52 -23.93
CA LEU A 15 -9.69 8.86 -23.41
C LEU A 15 -10.61 8.71 -22.20
N PHE A 16 -10.07 8.86 -21.00
CA PHE A 16 -10.84 9.12 -19.78
C PHE A 16 -10.82 10.62 -19.53
N VAL A 17 -11.98 11.27 -19.61
CA VAL A 17 -12.18 12.65 -19.15
C VAL A 17 -12.89 12.57 -17.79
N LEU A 18 -12.35 13.23 -16.77
CA LEU A 18 -12.98 13.33 -15.45
C LEU A 18 -13.02 14.79 -15.02
N ALA A 19 -14.23 15.29 -14.77
CA ALA A 19 -14.48 16.59 -14.14
C ALA A 19 -14.76 16.37 -12.64
N VAL A 20 -14.09 17.13 -11.78
CA VAL A 20 -14.45 17.31 -10.36
C VAL A 20 -14.27 18.79 -10.03
N CYS A 21 -15.28 19.41 -9.41
CA CYS A 21 -15.12 20.69 -8.74
C CYS A 21 -15.89 20.74 -7.40
N PHE A 22 -15.19 21.27 -6.40
CA PHE A 22 -15.65 21.61 -5.06
C PHE A 22 -16.57 22.84 -5.10
N ALA A 23 -17.52 22.91 -4.16
CA ALA A 23 -18.20 24.15 -3.79
C ALA A 23 -18.23 24.29 -2.26
N LEU A 24 -17.56 25.31 -1.72
CA LEU A 24 -17.84 25.91 -0.41
C LEU A 24 -17.29 27.34 -0.40
N ALA A 25 -18.16 28.32 -0.17
CA ALA A 25 -17.84 29.74 -0.08
C ALA A 25 -18.40 30.35 1.23
N ALA A 26 -17.51 31.13 1.90
CA ALA A 26 -17.70 32.44 2.59
C ALA A 26 -18.78 32.61 3.68
N CYS A 27 -18.66 33.41 4.76
CA CYS A 27 -17.62 34.31 5.32
C CYS A 27 -18.08 34.88 6.69
N GLY A 28 -17.12 35.38 7.49
CA GLY A 28 -17.25 36.50 8.46
C GLY A 28 -17.41 36.11 9.94
N GLY A 29 -16.73 36.67 10.94
CA GLY A 29 -15.77 37.77 11.07
C GLY A 29 -15.78 38.26 12.54
N GLY A 30 -14.64 38.66 13.12
CA GLY A 30 -14.60 39.26 14.47
C GLY A 30 -13.20 39.52 15.03
N LYS A 31 -12.87 40.80 15.22
CA LYS A 31 -11.60 41.39 15.69
C LYS A 31 -11.48 41.46 17.22
N GLY A 32 -10.24 41.62 17.70
CA GLY A 32 -9.83 42.25 18.98
C GLY A 32 -8.38 41.86 19.30
N ASP A 33 -7.38 42.70 19.02
CA ASP A 33 -6.79 43.75 19.90
C ASP A 33 -6.40 43.17 21.28
N GLY A 34 -5.19 43.25 21.84
CA GLY A 34 -3.93 43.94 21.57
C GLY A 34 -3.11 43.87 22.89
N GLY A 35 -1.77 43.97 22.85
CA GLY A 35 -0.96 44.20 24.06
C GLY A 35 0.35 43.43 24.15
N ASP A 36 1.43 44.05 23.67
CA ASP A 36 2.82 43.85 24.10
C ASP A 36 3.15 44.89 25.21
N PRO A 37 4.36 44.90 25.81
CA PRO A 37 5.05 43.89 26.61
C PRO A 37 5.40 44.50 28.00
N PRO A 38 6.28 43.92 28.85
CA PRO A 38 7.65 44.45 28.82
C PRO A 38 8.79 43.48 29.22
N THR A 39 9.97 44.00 28.89
CA THR A 39 11.37 43.63 29.13
C THR A 39 11.83 43.49 30.60
N SER A 40 12.82 42.62 30.85
CA SER A 40 14.20 42.96 31.29
C SER A 40 14.88 41.98 32.28
N THR A 41 16.03 41.47 31.81
CA THR A 41 17.34 41.04 32.39
C THR A 41 17.78 41.55 33.78
N PRO A 42 18.96 41.18 34.36
CA PRO A 42 19.82 39.96 34.27
C PRO A 42 20.50 39.52 35.62
N ALA A 43 21.23 38.39 35.54
CA ALA A 43 22.51 38.06 36.22
C ALA A 43 22.63 37.83 37.75
N SER A 44 23.29 36.73 38.12
CA SER A 44 24.47 36.72 39.03
C SER A 44 25.14 35.33 39.14
N ALA A 45 26.44 35.29 38.85
CA ALA A 45 27.46 34.40 39.45
C ALA A 45 28.30 35.27 40.42
N PRO A 46 29.40 34.84 41.11
CA PRO A 46 30.16 33.56 41.21
C PRO A 46 30.57 33.29 42.72
N PRO A 47 31.75 32.79 43.20
CA PRO A 47 32.92 32.03 42.67
C PRO A 47 33.35 30.85 43.64
N PRO A 48 34.64 30.44 43.84
CA PRO A 48 35.41 29.45 43.05
C PRO A 48 36.16 28.35 43.87
N LEU A 49 36.89 27.49 43.12
CA LEU A 49 38.15 26.77 43.44
C LEU A 49 38.16 25.53 44.36
N SER A 50 38.60 24.38 43.80
CA SER A 50 39.95 23.81 44.08
C SER A 50 40.21 22.51 43.29
N THR A 51 41.36 22.45 42.61
CA THR A 51 42.03 21.23 42.10
C THR A 51 42.73 20.48 43.24
N PRO A 52 42.84 19.14 43.20
CA PRO A 52 44.18 18.54 43.06
C PRO A 52 44.22 17.23 42.22
N VAL A 53 45.21 17.07 41.33
CA VAL A 53 46.43 16.21 41.44
C VAL A 53 46.21 14.71 41.16
N SER A 54 47.14 14.17 40.37
CA SER A 54 47.20 12.90 39.64
C SER A 54 47.82 11.69 40.38
N SER A 55 47.36 10.49 39.96
CA SER A 55 48.00 9.14 39.97
C SER A 55 48.04 8.33 41.28
N PRO A 56 48.14 6.97 41.29
CA PRO A 56 48.45 6.03 40.18
C PRO A 56 47.47 4.83 40.00
N ALA A 57 47.69 4.04 38.94
CA ALA A 57 46.94 2.84 38.57
C ALA A 57 47.10 1.65 39.55
N PRO A 58 46.05 0.85 39.82
CA PRO A 58 46.17 -0.44 40.49
C PRO A 58 46.46 -1.58 39.49
N GLY A 59 47.43 -2.43 39.84
CA GLY A 59 47.81 -3.64 39.10
C GLY A 59 46.77 -4.78 39.19
N PRO A 60 46.99 -5.86 38.43
CA PRO A 60 46.00 -6.92 38.21
C PRO A 60 45.85 -7.84 39.43
N ALA A 61 44.60 -8.15 39.81
CA ALA A 61 44.28 -9.13 40.85
C ALA A 61 44.29 -10.57 40.29
N PRO A 62 44.62 -11.60 41.11
CA PRO A 62 44.81 -12.97 40.66
C PRO A 62 43.52 -13.67 40.20
N GLY A 63 43.66 -14.56 39.22
CA GLY A 63 42.58 -15.21 38.50
C GLY A 63 41.58 -15.99 39.37
N ALA A 64 40.30 -15.77 39.06
CA ALA A 64 39.22 -16.65 39.47
C ALA A 64 39.29 -17.98 38.70
N PRO A 65 38.98 -19.13 39.35
CA PRO A 65 39.00 -20.43 38.69
C PRO A 65 38.00 -20.48 37.54
N ALA A 66 38.44 -21.03 36.41
CA ALA A 66 37.64 -21.24 35.22
C ALA A 66 36.33 -21.97 35.56
N SER A 67 35.21 -21.34 35.25
CA SER A 67 33.91 -21.99 35.19
C SER A 67 34.02 -23.22 34.28
N ALA A 68 33.63 -24.38 34.81
CA ALA A 68 33.56 -25.64 34.06
C ALA A 68 32.80 -25.42 32.74
N PRO A 69 33.22 -26.04 31.63
CA PRO A 69 32.51 -25.93 30.36
C PRO A 69 31.10 -26.50 30.55
N ALA A 70 30.10 -25.68 30.22
CA ALA A 70 28.73 -26.14 30.07
C ALA A 70 28.69 -27.34 29.11
N PRO A 71 27.79 -28.31 29.31
CA PRO A 71 27.71 -29.49 28.46
C PRO A 71 27.60 -29.06 27.00
N SER A 72 28.49 -29.62 26.18
CA SER A 72 28.54 -29.41 24.73
C SER A 72 27.16 -29.66 24.13
N THR A 73 26.54 -28.62 23.57
CA THR A 73 25.41 -28.78 22.67
C THR A 73 25.89 -29.59 21.47
N THR A 74 25.45 -30.85 21.37
CA THR A 74 25.90 -31.82 20.36
C THR A 74 25.38 -31.55 18.94
N GLY A 75 24.88 -30.35 18.66
CA GLY A 75 24.31 -29.96 17.36
C GLY A 75 24.81 -28.60 16.84
N PRO A 76 24.52 -28.26 15.57
CA PRO A 76 24.92 -27.00 14.95
C PRO A 76 24.37 -25.77 15.69
N ALA A 77 25.13 -24.67 15.67
CA ALA A 77 24.64 -23.38 16.20
C ALA A 77 23.40 -22.89 15.42
N ALA A 78 22.45 -22.25 16.09
CA ALA A 78 21.25 -21.74 15.43
C ALA A 78 21.57 -20.58 14.46
N LEU A 79 20.90 -20.56 13.31
CA LEU A 79 20.92 -19.44 12.37
C LEU A 79 19.93 -18.36 12.85
N THR A 80 20.43 -17.14 13.04
CA THR A 80 19.62 -16.02 13.52
C THR A 80 19.16 -15.16 12.35
N PHE A 81 17.85 -15.00 12.21
CA PHE A 81 17.20 -14.16 11.19
C PHE A 81 16.56 -12.91 11.80
N PRO A 82 16.40 -11.82 11.03
CA PRO A 82 16.97 -11.65 9.70
C PRO A 82 18.50 -11.49 9.78
N ILE A 83 19.20 -11.92 8.73
CA ILE A 83 20.59 -11.48 8.52
C ILE A 83 20.48 -10.07 7.92
N GLU A 84 20.82 -9.07 8.72
CA GLU A 84 20.77 -7.67 8.29
C GLU A 84 22.03 -7.29 7.51
N VAL A 85 21.87 -7.04 6.22
CA VAL A 85 22.93 -6.56 5.32
C VAL A 85 22.75 -5.05 5.14
N LEU A 86 22.91 -4.33 6.25
CA LEU A 86 22.61 -2.89 6.36
C LEU A 86 23.89 -2.08 6.59
N GLY A 87 23.99 -0.93 5.93
CA GLY A 87 25.14 -0.03 6.04
C GLY A 87 24.76 1.44 5.90
N ASP A 88 25.77 2.30 5.83
CA ASP A 88 25.61 3.72 5.52
C ASP A 88 25.37 3.98 4.02
N GLY A 89 25.45 2.96 3.18
CA GLY A 89 25.20 3.04 1.74
C GLY A 89 26.41 3.46 0.90
N ASP A 90 27.57 3.67 1.50
CA ASP A 90 28.78 4.04 0.77
C ASP A 90 29.24 2.91 -0.18
N PRO A 91 29.22 3.11 -1.51
CA PRO A 91 29.72 2.10 -2.45
C PRO A 91 31.22 1.82 -2.31
N GLY A 92 31.99 2.74 -1.70
CA GLY A 92 33.41 2.54 -1.41
C GLY A 92 33.66 1.63 -0.21
N ASN A 93 32.64 1.37 0.61
CA ASN A 93 32.73 0.52 1.79
C ASN A 93 31.48 -0.39 1.91
N PRO A 94 31.32 -1.36 0.99
CA PRO A 94 30.15 -2.23 0.96
C PRO A 94 30.07 -3.09 2.22
N VAL A 95 28.86 -3.28 2.74
CA VAL A 95 28.63 -4.11 3.93
C VAL A 95 28.54 -5.57 3.54
N VAL A 96 29.26 -6.43 4.27
CA VAL A 96 29.18 -7.88 4.15
C VAL A 96 28.65 -8.47 5.45
N ALA A 97 27.65 -9.35 5.35
CA ALA A 97 27.18 -10.18 6.44
C ALA A 97 27.34 -11.66 6.07
N SER A 98 27.60 -12.52 7.05
CA SER A 98 27.84 -13.95 6.84
C SER A 98 26.92 -14.83 7.68
N ALA A 99 26.62 -16.02 7.15
CA ALA A 99 26.00 -17.12 7.86
C ALA A 99 26.87 -18.37 7.73
N ASP A 100 27.08 -19.05 8.85
CA ASP A 100 27.81 -20.32 8.90
C ASP A 100 26.80 -21.46 9.02
N VAL A 101 26.76 -22.32 8.00
CA VAL A 101 25.74 -23.37 7.85
C VAL A 101 26.34 -24.76 7.95
N ALA A 102 25.71 -25.65 8.69
CA ALA A 102 26.08 -27.03 8.86
C ALA A 102 25.29 -27.92 7.89
N LEU A 103 25.98 -28.88 7.30
CA LEU A 103 25.41 -29.90 6.42
C LEU A 103 25.77 -31.28 6.95
N ASP A 104 24.83 -32.23 6.88
CA ASP A 104 25.14 -33.64 7.11
C ASP A 104 26.20 -34.10 6.10
N PRO A 105 27.31 -34.73 6.54
CA PRO A 105 28.35 -35.23 5.63
C PRO A 105 27.83 -36.13 4.50
N GLY A 106 26.77 -36.90 4.74
CA GLY A 106 26.15 -37.76 3.72
C GLY A 106 25.35 -36.99 2.67
N SER A 107 24.96 -35.75 2.95
CA SER A 107 24.11 -34.92 2.11
C SER A 107 24.86 -33.90 1.22
N ILE A 108 26.16 -33.69 1.46
CA ILE A 108 26.94 -32.65 0.75
C ILE A 108 26.88 -32.86 -0.77
N ALA A 109 27.04 -34.11 -1.22
CA ALA A 109 27.08 -34.43 -2.63
C ALA A 109 25.73 -34.19 -3.35
N SER A 110 24.62 -34.16 -2.61
CA SER A 110 23.29 -33.91 -3.16
C SER A 110 22.93 -32.42 -3.24
N ALA A 111 23.69 -31.52 -2.63
CA ALA A 111 23.43 -30.08 -2.69
C ALA A 111 23.56 -29.55 -4.12
N THR A 112 22.49 -29.01 -4.69
CA THR A 112 22.45 -28.50 -6.07
C THR A 112 22.15 -27.02 -6.16
N GLN A 113 21.49 -26.42 -5.17
CA GLN A 113 21.09 -25.02 -5.24
C GLN A 113 21.07 -24.34 -3.87
N LEU A 114 21.38 -23.04 -3.87
CA LEU A 114 21.12 -22.13 -2.76
C LEU A 114 19.74 -21.50 -2.95
N VAL A 115 18.91 -21.51 -1.91
CA VAL A 115 17.59 -20.89 -1.88
C VAL A 115 17.57 -19.80 -0.82
N VAL A 116 17.13 -18.61 -1.22
CA VAL A 116 17.17 -17.43 -0.34
C VAL A 116 15.83 -16.69 -0.43
N ARG A 117 15.32 -16.27 0.73
CA ARG A 117 14.25 -15.28 0.82
C ARG A 117 14.83 -13.96 1.31
N THR A 118 14.61 -12.88 0.56
CA THR A 118 15.14 -11.56 0.91
C THR A 118 14.03 -10.52 0.96
N HIS A 119 14.23 -9.51 1.80
CA HIS A 119 13.40 -8.31 1.88
C HIS A 119 14.23 -7.10 1.46
N ARG A 120 13.73 -6.39 0.44
CA ARG A 120 14.30 -5.17 -0.15
C ARG A 120 15.72 -5.30 -0.74
N VAL A 121 16.01 -6.42 -1.41
CA VAL A 121 17.32 -6.60 -2.09
C VAL A 121 17.46 -5.78 -3.37
N GLY A 122 16.33 -5.47 -4.04
CA GLY A 122 16.27 -4.58 -5.21
C GLY A 122 16.03 -3.11 -4.86
N PHE A 123 16.09 -2.25 -5.87
CA PHE A 123 15.73 -0.84 -5.77
C PHE A 123 14.35 -0.59 -6.38
N TYR A 124 13.51 0.17 -5.66
CA TYR A 124 12.07 0.30 -5.94
C TYR A 124 11.57 1.75 -6.06
N ASN A 125 12.44 2.71 -5.76
CA ASN A 125 12.10 4.12 -5.68
C ASN A 125 12.43 4.85 -6.98
N SER A 126 11.94 6.09 -7.09
CA SER A 126 12.28 6.94 -8.23
C SER A 126 13.82 7.12 -8.33
N PRO A 127 14.40 7.13 -9.54
CA PRO A 127 15.83 7.35 -9.74
C PRO A 127 16.30 8.66 -9.10
N GLU A 128 17.49 8.61 -8.50
CA GLU A 128 18.17 9.80 -8.00
C GLU A 128 18.41 10.81 -9.13
N PHE A 129 18.21 12.08 -8.81
CA PHE A 129 18.27 13.18 -9.76
C PHE A 129 19.28 14.25 -9.34
N GLN A 130 19.67 14.31 -8.07
CA GLN A 130 20.55 15.35 -7.53
C GLN A 130 22.02 15.08 -7.84
N ALA A 131 22.85 16.10 -7.64
CA ALA A 131 24.29 15.99 -7.79
C ALA A 131 24.87 14.95 -6.81
N LEU A 132 25.67 14.03 -7.35
CA LEU A 132 26.27 12.94 -6.60
C LEU A 132 27.65 13.35 -6.05
N GLY A 133 27.89 13.07 -4.77
CA GLY A 133 29.23 13.08 -4.17
C GLY A 133 29.98 11.77 -4.35
N LYS A 134 29.27 10.67 -4.64
CA LYS A 134 29.80 9.33 -4.90
C LYS A 134 28.96 8.61 -5.97
N PRO A 135 29.51 7.63 -6.71
CA PRO A 135 28.75 6.91 -7.73
C PRO A 135 27.49 6.24 -7.18
N ILE A 136 26.44 6.18 -7.99
CA ILE A 136 25.23 5.40 -7.66
C ILE A 136 25.46 3.91 -7.90
N THR A 137 24.91 3.06 -7.03
CA THR A 137 24.96 1.61 -7.20
C THR A 137 23.79 1.13 -8.05
N LYS A 138 24.06 0.27 -9.05
CA LYS A 138 23.03 -0.31 -9.94
C LYS A 138 22.49 -1.66 -9.48
N VAL A 139 23.29 -2.42 -8.74
CA VAL A 139 22.94 -3.74 -8.22
C VAL A 139 22.98 -3.66 -6.70
N GLY A 140 21.83 -3.72 -6.03
CA GLY A 140 21.74 -3.55 -4.58
C GLY A 140 22.51 -4.61 -3.80
N GLY A 141 22.30 -5.89 -4.14
CA GLY A 141 22.87 -7.03 -3.41
C GLY A 141 23.73 -7.96 -4.27
N SER A 142 24.75 -8.57 -3.65
CA SER A 142 25.48 -9.71 -4.18
C SER A 142 25.60 -10.80 -3.10
N MET A 143 25.86 -12.04 -3.48
CA MET A 143 26.12 -13.13 -2.54
C MET A 143 27.20 -14.10 -3.03
N ARG A 144 27.73 -14.93 -2.13
CA ARG A 144 28.64 -16.03 -2.50
C ARG A 144 28.59 -17.17 -1.49
N VAL A 145 28.80 -18.39 -2.01
CA VAL A 145 29.00 -19.60 -1.20
C VAL A 145 30.50 -19.85 -1.11
N VAL A 146 31.09 -19.47 0.03
CA VAL A 146 32.52 -19.62 0.31
C VAL A 146 32.84 -21.08 0.63
N GLY A 147 31.92 -21.78 1.31
CA GLY A 147 32.08 -23.17 1.75
C GLY A 147 33.01 -23.27 2.97
N GLY A 148 33.73 -24.37 3.12
CA GLY A 148 34.77 -24.54 4.16
C GLY A 148 36.09 -23.82 3.86
N SER A 149 36.15 -23.04 2.76
CA SER A 149 37.33 -22.26 2.39
C SER A 149 37.43 -20.96 3.21
N SER A 150 38.65 -20.50 3.49
CA SER A 150 38.89 -19.14 3.99
C SER A 150 39.23 -18.14 2.88
N SER A 151 39.23 -18.58 1.61
CA SER A 151 39.70 -17.76 0.48
C SER A 151 38.78 -16.58 0.19
N ALA A 152 39.33 -15.37 0.27
CA ALA A 152 38.64 -14.15 -0.16
C ALA A 152 38.41 -14.09 -1.68
N ALA A 153 39.04 -14.97 -2.47
CA ALA A 153 38.98 -14.99 -3.93
C ALA A 153 37.71 -15.66 -4.51
N VAL A 154 36.81 -16.18 -3.67
CA VAL A 154 35.53 -16.73 -4.15
C VAL A 154 34.70 -15.60 -4.78
N PRO A 155 34.25 -15.75 -6.05
CA PRO A 155 33.57 -14.69 -6.78
C PRO A 155 32.21 -14.35 -6.16
N TRP A 156 31.84 -13.07 -6.25
CA TRP A 156 30.49 -12.60 -5.93
C TRP A 156 29.55 -12.87 -7.09
N ILE A 157 28.31 -13.24 -6.75
CA ILE A 157 27.20 -13.38 -7.67
C ILE A 157 26.25 -12.21 -7.41
N ASP A 158 26.11 -11.33 -8.38
CA ASP A 158 25.19 -10.21 -8.31
C ASP A 158 23.74 -10.70 -8.33
N ILE A 159 22.91 -10.24 -7.39
CA ILE A 159 21.51 -10.62 -7.28
C ILE A 159 20.73 -9.79 -8.32
N THR A 160 20.59 -10.35 -9.51
CA THR A 160 19.87 -9.77 -10.66
C THR A 160 19.07 -10.86 -11.37
N ASP A 161 18.05 -10.48 -12.14
CA ASP A 161 17.22 -11.41 -12.91
C ASP A 161 18.03 -12.30 -13.88
N ALA A 162 19.24 -11.87 -14.27
CA ALA A 162 20.12 -12.65 -15.16
C ALA A 162 20.92 -13.73 -14.42
N ASN A 163 21.14 -13.56 -13.11
CA ASN A 163 22.04 -14.41 -12.32
C ASN A 163 21.31 -15.30 -11.31
N VAL A 164 20.05 -14.98 -10.99
CA VAL A 164 19.24 -15.76 -10.06
C VAL A 164 17.99 -16.29 -10.74
N GLN A 165 17.52 -17.45 -10.30
CA GLN A 165 16.27 -18.04 -10.75
C GLN A 165 15.14 -17.62 -9.79
N LEU A 166 14.28 -16.73 -10.25
CA LEU A 166 13.08 -16.31 -9.51
C LEU A 166 11.95 -17.33 -9.66
N ASN A 167 11.12 -17.42 -8.62
CA ASN A 167 9.81 -18.06 -8.75
C ASN A 167 8.92 -17.26 -9.72
N ASP A 168 7.92 -17.92 -10.32
CA ASP A 168 7.13 -17.28 -11.37
C ASP A 168 6.38 -16.03 -10.91
N VAL A 169 5.85 -16.01 -9.67
CA VAL A 169 5.15 -14.83 -9.13
C VAL A 169 6.10 -13.63 -9.08
N GLU A 170 7.29 -13.79 -8.52
CA GLU A 170 8.30 -12.75 -8.44
C GLU A 170 8.78 -12.32 -9.84
N ARG A 171 9.02 -13.28 -10.75
CA ARG A 171 9.50 -13.04 -12.12
C ARG A 171 8.51 -12.24 -12.96
N VAL A 172 7.24 -12.64 -13.00
CA VAL A 172 6.24 -11.99 -13.89
C VAL A 172 5.81 -10.61 -13.36
N HIS A 173 6.05 -10.32 -12.08
CA HIS A 173 5.77 -9.02 -11.48
C HIS A 173 6.98 -8.06 -11.47
N GLY A 174 7.92 -8.24 -12.40
CA GLY A 174 9.02 -7.31 -12.63
C GLY A 174 10.37 -7.70 -12.02
N GLY A 175 10.49 -8.90 -11.45
CA GLY A 175 11.77 -9.46 -11.01
C GLY A 175 12.33 -8.84 -9.73
N VAL A 176 13.66 -8.83 -9.59
CA VAL A 176 14.38 -8.35 -8.40
C VAL A 176 14.05 -6.89 -8.06
N ASN A 177 13.92 -6.03 -9.08
CA ASN A 177 13.53 -4.62 -8.93
C ASN A 177 12.04 -4.40 -9.22
N GLY A 178 11.24 -5.47 -9.15
CA GLY A 178 9.82 -5.49 -9.53
C GLY A 178 8.87 -4.97 -8.45
N ALA A 179 7.64 -5.46 -8.48
CA ALA A 179 6.59 -4.97 -7.58
C ALA A 179 6.64 -5.58 -6.16
N LEU A 180 7.17 -6.80 -6.02
CA LEU A 180 7.31 -7.47 -4.73
C LEU A 180 8.60 -7.01 -4.03
N VAL A 181 8.47 -6.59 -2.78
CA VAL A 181 9.60 -6.16 -1.94
C VAL A 181 10.19 -7.29 -1.11
N THR A 182 9.46 -8.41 -0.97
CA THR A 182 10.02 -9.66 -0.43
C THR A 182 9.97 -10.72 -1.52
N ILE A 183 11.13 -11.22 -1.91
CA ILE A 183 11.27 -12.15 -3.03
C ILE A 183 12.00 -13.42 -2.61
N ARG A 184 11.72 -14.50 -3.34
CA ARG A 184 12.45 -15.76 -3.25
C ARG A 184 13.17 -16.02 -4.56
N PHE A 185 14.42 -16.45 -4.46
CA PHE A 185 15.21 -16.84 -5.62
C PHE A 185 16.12 -18.02 -5.29
N ARG A 186 16.62 -18.66 -6.36
CA ARG A 186 17.56 -19.76 -6.29
C ARG A 186 18.81 -19.46 -7.11
N VAL A 187 19.95 -20.00 -6.67
CA VAL A 187 21.18 -20.02 -7.45
C VAL A 187 21.71 -21.44 -7.52
N GLN A 188 21.93 -21.92 -8.75
CA GLN A 188 22.48 -23.24 -9.01
C GLN A 188 23.95 -23.30 -8.58
N LEU A 189 24.33 -24.38 -7.91
CA LEU A 189 25.70 -24.61 -7.44
C LEU A 189 26.50 -25.34 -8.52
N ASP A 190 27.45 -24.63 -9.11
CA ASP A 190 28.39 -25.24 -10.04
C ASP A 190 29.33 -26.26 -9.36
N ALA A 191 30.07 -27.02 -10.15
CA ALA A 191 30.99 -28.04 -9.63
C ALA A 191 32.07 -27.45 -8.71
N ALA A 192 32.56 -26.24 -9.01
CA ALA A 192 33.55 -25.56 -8.19
C ALA A 192 32.99 -25.19 -6.82
N THR A 193 31.73 -24.73 -6.75
CA THR A 193 31.05 -24.37 -5.51
C THR A 193 30.74 -25.58 -4.66
N ARG A 194 30.21 -26.65 -5.28
CA ARG A 194 29.98 -27.92 -4.58
C ARG A 194 31.28 -28.51 -4.03
N GLY A 195 32.39 -28.40 -4.78
CA GLY A 195 33.71 -28.86 -4.33
C GLY A 195 34.28 -28.10 -3.13
N ARG A 196 33.72 -26.94 -2.75
CA ARG A 196 34.11 -26.20 -1.54
C ARG A 196 33.26 -26.54 -0.31
N LEU A 197 32.16 -27.28 -0.49
CA LEU A 197 31.28 -27.62 0.62
C LEU A 197 31.94 -28.67 1.54
N VAL A 198 31.70 -28.53 2.84
CA VAL A 198 32.23 -29.41 3.89
C VAL A 198 31.08 -29.87 4.80
N GLY A 199 31.27 -31.03 5.45
CA GLY A 199 30.27 -31.60 6.36
C GLY A 199 30.52 -31.22 7.81
N PHE A 200 29.46 -31.25 8.61
CA PHE A 200 29.54 -31.07 10.06
C PHE A 200 30.53 -32.09 10.68
N PRO A 201 31.40 -31.71 11.64
CA PRO A 201 31.38 -30.48 12.46
C PRO A 201 31.95 -29.21 11.80
N ALA A 202 32.47 -29.27 10.57
CA ALA A 202 32.86 -28.07 9.85
C ALA A 202 31.64 -27.31 9.31
N THR A 203 31.74 -25.99 9.18
CA THR A 203 30.67 -25.14 8.67
C THR A 203 31.00 -24.59 7.30
N ASN A 204 29.94 -24.27 6.55
CA ASN A 204 30.02 -23.65 5.23
C ASN A 204 29.64 -22.19 5.38
N ARG A 205 30.56 -21.28 5.04
CA ARG A 205 30.28 -19.86 5.11
C ARG A 205 29.57 -19.39 3.85
N ILE A 206 28.43 -18.72 4.04
CA ILE A 206 27.67 -18.02 3.00
C ILE A 206 27.72 -16.53 3.32
N GLU A 207 28.09 -15.72 2.34
CA GLU A 207 28.22 -14.27 2.52
C GLU A 207 27.25 -13.52 1.61
N PHE A 208 26.72 -12.43 2.15
CA PHE A 208 25.81 -11.49 1.50
C PHE A 208 26.42 -10.10 1.56
N ARG A 209 26.30 -9.33 0.48
CA ARG A 209 26.89 -8.01 0.36
C ARG A 209 25.86 -7.00 -0.11
N PHE A 210 25.75 -5.89 0.61
CA PHE A 210 25.11 -4.69 0.10
C PHE A 210 26.15 -3.84 -0.60
N ASN A 211 25.99 -3.66 -1.92
CA ASN A 211 27.02 -3.06 -2.77
C ASN A 211 27.09 -1.53 -2.65
N GLY A 212 26.09 -0.90 -2.03
CA GLY A 212 25.94 0.55 -1.93
C GLY A 212 24.54 0.99 -2.34
N THR A 213 24.25 2.27 -2.17
CA THR A 213 22.89 2.82 -2.31
C THR A 213 22.53 3.33 -3.71
N ASP A 214 21.23 3.31 -4.01
CA ASP A 214 20.58 4.06 -5.09
C ASP A 214 20.28 5.52 -4.72
N GLY A 215 20.65 5.94 -3.51
CA GLY A 215 20.29 7.23 -2.93
C GLY A 215 19.11 7.16 -1.96
N ASN A 216 18.42 6.02 -1.88
CA ASN A 216 17.23 5.83 -1.02
C ASN A 216 17.37 4.66 -0.02
N SER A 217 18.07 3.60 -0.42
CA SER A 217 18.11 2.32 0.29
C SER A 217 19.42 2.17 1.06
N ASN A 218 19.39 1.68 2.30
CA ASN A 218 20.59 1.49 3.13
C ASN A 218 20.94 0.00 3.38
N GLY A 219 20.36 -0.90 2.59
CA GLY A 219 20.62 -2.33 2.63
C GLY A 219 19.37 -3.19 2.51
N TYR A 220 19.53 -4.49 2.78
CA TYR A 220 18.47 -5.48 2.70
C TYR A 220 18.56 -6.51 3.82
N ARG A 221 17.58 -7.40 3.90
CA ARG A 221 17.53 -8.48 4.88
C ARG A 221 17.42 -9.84 4.20
N VAL A 222 18.13 -10.83 4.72
CA VAL A 222 17.85 -12.24 4.43
C VAL A 222 16.93 -12.77 5.51
N LEU A 223 15.77 -13.29 5.10
CA LEU A 223 14.72 -13.79 5.99
C LEU A 223 14.75 -15.31 6.13
N ASP A 224 15.31 -15.98 5.13
CA ASP A 224 15.45 -17.42 5.10
C ASP A 224 16.59 -17.83 4.16
N LEU A 225 17.25 -18.94 4.48
CA LEU A 225 18.44 -19.44 3.80
C LEU A 225 18.48 -20.96 3.86
N GLN A 226 18.52 -21.61 2.69
CA GLN A 226 18.63 -23.05 2.57
C GLN A 226 19.60 -23.47 1.47
N LEU A 227 20.26 -24.60 1.66
CA LEU A 227 20.86 -25.38 0.58
C LEU A 227 19.92 -26.54 0.30
N GLN A 228 19.55 -26.73 -0.95
CA GLN A 228 18.61 -27.78 -1.35
C GLN A 228 19.24 -28.76 -2.33
N ASP A 229 18.73 -29.99 -2.31
CA ASP A 229 18.98 -30.97 -3.37
C ASP A 229 18.11 -30.73 -4.60
N ALA A 230 18.29 -31.58 -5.62
CA ALA A 230 17.54 -31.51 -6.88
C ALA A 230 16.02 -31.73 -6.73
N THR A 231 15.58 -32.31 -5.61
CA THR A 231 14.15 -32.54 -5.29
C THR A 231 13.54 -31.38 -4.50
N GLY A 232 14.36 -30.43 -4.05
CA GLY A 232 13.94 -29.31 -3.21
C GLY A 232 13.97 -29.62 -1.71
N LYS A 233 14.62 -30.72 -1.29
CA LYS A 233 14.79 -31.04 0.12
C LYS A 233 15.85 -30.12 0.74
N ASP A 234 15.51 -29.49 1.86
CA ASP A 234 16.44 -28.68 2.65
C ASP A 234 17.54 -29.53 3.29
N LEU A 235 18.77 -29.02 3.24
CA LEU A 235 19.98 -29.71 3.70
C LEU A 235 20.68 -29.00 4.86
N ILE A 236 20.34 -27.74 5.16
CA ILE A 236 20.91 -27.03 6.31
C ILE A 236 20.29 -27.55 7.60
N GLU A 237 21.13 -27.98 8.54
CA GLU A 237 20.69 -28.58 9.81
C GLU A 237 20.57 -27.59 10.97
N ASN A 238 21.04 -26.35 10.79
CA ASN A 238 20.97 -25.34 11.82
C ASN A 238 19.51 -25.06 12.20
N ALA A 239 19.20 -24.99 13.50
CA ALA A 239 17.91 -24.50 13.95
C ALA A 239 17.74 -23.02 13.53
N HIS A 240 16.54 -22.65 13.05
CA HIS A 240 16.23 -21.26 12.73
C HIS A 240 15.71 -20.54 13.97
N GLN A 241 16.22 -19.35 14.25
CA GLN A 241 15.71 -18.48 15.30
C GLN A 241 15.61 -17.03 14.82
N TRP A 242 14.62 -16.29 15.31
CA TRP A 242 14.53 -14.85 15.06
C TRP A 242 15.37 -14.07 16.07
N ALA A 243 15.93 -12.93 15.64
CA ALA A 243 16.63 -12.00 16.49
C ALA A 243 15.67 -11.46 17.57
N ASP A 244 16.12 -11.46 18.82
CA ASP A 244 15.31 -11.02 19.94
C ASP A 244 15.33 -9.48 20.09
N ILE A 245 14.44 -8.82 19.34
CA ILE A 245 14.25 -7.37 19.43
C ILE A 245 13.61 -6.96 20.77
N GLY A 246 12.84 -7.86 21.40
CA GLY A 246 12.27 -7.63 22.73
C GLY A 246 13.37 -7.47 23.80
N ALA A 247 14.42 -8.28 23.72
CA ALA A 247 15.60 -8.14 24.57
C ALA A 247 16.33 -6.81 24.34
N GLN A 248 16.52 -6.37 23.09
CA GLN A 248 17.12 -5.06 22.77
C GLN A 248 16.33 -3.91 23.39
N LYS A 249 15.00 -3.92 23.22
CA LYS A 249 14.10 -2.92 23.83
C LYS A 249 14.18 -2.91 25.34
N THR A 250 14.24 -4.10 25.96
CA THR A 250 14.34 -4.24 27.42
C THR A 250 15.67 -3.72 27.95
N ALA A 251 16.77 -3.94 27.21
CA ALA A 251 18.08 -3.39 27.56
C ALA A 251 18.09 -1.85 27.48
N GLY A 252 17.43 -1.27 26.47
CA GLY A 252 17.36 0.17 26.25
C GLY A 252 16.26 0.92 27.01
N LYS A 253 15.52 0.27 27.92
CA LYS A 253 14.33 0.87 28.56
C LYS A 253 14.60 2.04 29.52
N THR A 254 15.84 2.20 29.95
CA THR A 254 16.22 3.20 30.97
C THR A 254 16.68 4.48 30.29
N TRP A 255 16.19 5.64 30.74
CA TRP A 255 16.65 6.93 30.25
C TRP A 255 18.10 7.20 30.68
N THR A 256 18.95 7.58 29.73
CA THR A 256 20.38 7.89 29.94
C THR A 256 20.72 9.28 29.37
N PRO A 257 21.88 9.87 29.67
CA PRO A 257 22.33 11.11 29.02
C PRO A 257 22.42 11.00 27.48
N ASP A 258 22.69 9.79 26.97
CA ASP A 258 22.66 9.53 25.52
C ASP A 258 21.24 9.65 24.95
N ALA A 259 20.20 9.34 25.74
CA ALA A 259 18.81 9.55 25.33
C ALA A 259 18.46 11.04 25.18
N ASP A 260 19.04 11.93 26.00
CA ASP A 260 18.86 13.38 25.82
C ASP A 260 19.49 13.86 24.52
N GLN A 261 20.72 13.41 24.22
CA GLN A 261 21.36 13.71 22.93
C GLN A 261 20.61 13.10 21.75
N GLY A 262 20.11 11.88 21.90
CA GLY A 262 19.30 11.19 20.91
C GLY A 262 18.02 11.94 20.57
N LYS A 263 17.33 12.46 21.59
CA LYS A 263 16.13 13.29 21.41
C LYS A 263 16.43 14.57 20.64
N ALA A 264 17.54 15.23 20.97
CA ALA A 264 17.98 16.43 20.26
C ALA A 264 18.27 16.13 18.78
N LEU A 265 18.98 15.03 18.49
CA LEU A 265 19.26 14.59 17.12
C LEU A 265 18.00 14.18 16.35
N TRP A 266 17.07 13.48 16.98
CA TRP A 266 15.82 13.01 16.37
C TRP A 266 14.98 14.15 15.79
N THR A 267 15.01 15.31 16.46
CA THR A 267 14.22 16.50 16.11
C THR A 267 15.03 17.58 15.39
N ALA A 268 16.34 17.39 15.23
CA ALA A 268 17.22 18.40 14.63
C ALA A 268 16.99 18.54 13.12
N GLN A 269 16.57 19.74 12.71
CA GLN A 269 16.49 20.15 11.30
C GLN A 269 17.85 20.64 10.79
N ASN A 270 18.09 20.56 9.48
CA ASN A 270 19.32 21.06 8.82
C ASN A 270 20.62 20.34 9.24
N VAL A 271 20.52 19.15 9.85
CA VAL A 271 21.66 18.34 10.30
C VAL A 271 21.92 17.15 9.38
N LEU A 272 20.85 16.53 8.86
CA LEU A 272 20.92 15.30 8.09
C LEU A 272 21.36 15.56 6.65
N LEU A 273 22.09 14.62 6.07
CA LEU A 273 22.29 14.54 4.62
C LEU A 273 21.16 13.74 3.96
N LYS A 274 20.89 13.99 2.68
CA LYS A 274 19.94 13.17 1.90
C LYS A 274 20.36 11.70 1.93
N SER A 275 21.61 11.43 1.61
CA SER A 275 22.22 10.10 1.66
C SER A 275 23.74 10.19 1.73
N SER A 276 24.41 9.05 1.86
CA SER A 276 25.88 8.97 1.80
C SER A 276 26.47 9.27 0.43
N ILE A 277 25.65 9.28 -0.63
CA ILE A 277 26.07 9.59 -2.00
C ILE A 277 25.55 10.95 -2.48
N VAL A 278 24.60 11.58 -1.78
CA VAL A 278 24.09 12.93 -2.08
C VAL A 278 24.34 13.85 -0.88
N PRO A 279 25.34 14.75 -0.94
CA PRO A 279 25.76 15.58 0.19
C PRO A 279 24.82 16.77 0.47
N MET A 280 23.62 16.79 -0.09
CA MET A 280 22.61 17.81 0.17
C MET A 280 22.11 17.69 1.61
N LYS A 281 22.13 18.80 2.35
CA LYS A 281 21.58 18.86 3.71
C LYS A 281 20.06 19.00 3.67
N LEU A 282 19.36 18.08 4.33
CA LEU A 282 17.91 18.11 4.48
C LEU A 282 17.50 19.17 5.50
N ARG A 283 16.42 19.90 5.20
CA ARG A 283 15.70 20.70 6.19
C ARG A 283 14.94 19.79 7.15
N ALA A 284 14.40 18.68 6.67
CA ALA A 284 13.71 17.71 7.50
C ALA A 284 14.61 17.08 8.57
N SER A 285 14.00 16.72 9.69
CA SER A 285 14.57 15.88 10.75
C SER A 285 14.09 14.43 10.62
N CYS A 286 14.66 13.50 11.41
CA CYS A 286 14.13 12.13 11.47
C CYS A 286 12.64 12.11 11.86
N SER A 287 12.25 12.93 12.83
CA SER A 287 10.86 13.10 13.29
C SER A 287 9.90 13.72 12.27
N SER A 288 10.42 14.21 11.14
CA SER A 288 9.62 14.75 10.05
C SER A 288 9.07 13.62 9.17
N CYS A 289 9.94 12.69 8.76
CA CYS A 289 9.57 11.56 7.90
C CYS A 289 8.89 10.41 8.66
N HIS A 290 9.34 10.15 9.89
CA HIS A 290 8.77 9.12 10.77
C HIS A 290 7.63 9.68 11.63
N ALA A 291 7.06 8.85 12.51
CA ALA A 291 6.18 9.36 13.55
C ALA A 291 6.95 10.36 14.44
N SER A 292 6.28 11.38 14.96
CA SER A 292 6.95 12.50 15.65
C SER A 292 7.82 12.06 16.83
N ASP A 293 7.41 11.02 17.55
CA ASP A 293 8.14 10.41 18.67
C ASP A 293 8.98 9.18 18.28
N GLY A 294 8.90 8.74 17.02
CA GLY A 294 9.56 7.53 16.50
C GLY A 294 8.88 6.22 16.88
N ARG A 295 7.61 6.25 17.31
CA ARG A 295 6.82 5.05 17.65
C ARG A 295 6.75 4.01 16.55
N ASP A 296 6.87 4.38 15.29
CA ASP A 296 6.85 3.44 14.18
C ASP A 296 8.09 2.55 14.17
N LEU A 297 9.27 3.12 14.45
CA LEU A 297 10.51 2.34 14.59
C LEU A 297 10.47 1.41 15.81
N GLN A 298 9.83 1.87 16.89
CA GLN A 298 9.59 1.03 18.06
C GLN A 298 8.56 -0.05 17.76
N TYR A 299 7.40 0.28 17.20
CA TYR A 299 6.28 -0.65 16.97
C TYR A 299 6.66 -1.73 15.96
N PHE A 300 7.21 -1.35 14.80
CA PHE A 300 7.60 -2.27 13.73
C PHE A 300 8.96 -2.95 13.97
N ASN A 301 9.39 -3.06 15.22
CA ASN A 301 10.56 -3.83 15.66
C ASN A 301 11.81 -3.61 14.79
N TYR A 302 12.09 -2.36 14.40
CA TYR A 302 13.38 -2.05 13.78
C TYR A 302 14.47 -2.33 14.80
N SER A 303 15.51 -3.06 14.41
CA SER A 303 16.65 -3.38 15.29
C SER A 303 17.46 -2.12 15.61
N ASP A 304 18.23 -2.17 16.71
CA ASP A 304 19.16 -1.09 17.03
C ASP A 304 20.17 -0.87 15.89
N ASN A 305 20.63 -1.94 15.26
CA ASN A 305 21.51 -1.88 14.10
C ASN A 305 20.85 -1.13 12.92
N ALA A 306 19.61 -1.45 12.57
CA ALA A 306 18.91 -0.78 11.48
C ALA A 306 18.79 0.73 11.69
N ILE A 307 18.48 1.16 12.91
CA ILE A 307 18.39 2.58 13.29
C ILE A 307 19.75 3.27 13.21
N VAL A 308 20.81 2.63 13.72
CA VAL A 308 22.19 3.14 13.65
C VAL A 308 22.65 3.27 12.20
N GLN A 309 22.50 2.24 11.37
CA GLN A 309 22.96 2.29 9.98
C GLN A 309 22.17 3.32 9.16
N ARG A 310 20.86 3.46 9.39
CA ARG A 310 20.07 4.50 8.71
C ARG A 310 20.43 5.91 9.18
N SER A 311 20.81 6.09 10.44
CA SER A 311 21.35 7.36 10.94
C SER A 311 22.67 7.71 10.22
N ARG A 312 23.55 6.72 10.04
CA ARG A 312 24.81 6.90 9.30
C ARG A 312 24.60 7.20 7.82
N PHE A 313 23.62 6.56 7.19
CA PHE A 313 23.20 6.88 5.84
C PHE A 313 22.84 8.37 5.66
N HIS A 314 22.26 8.98 6.69
CA HIS A 314 21.95 10.41 6.74
C HIS A 314 23.08 11.29 7.30
N GLY A 315 24.33 10.82 7.27
CA GLY A 315 25.52 11.59 7.60
C GLY A 315 25.84 11.72 9.09
N LEU A 316 25.10 11.04 9.97
CA LEU A 316 25.43 10.98 11.39
C LEU A 316 26.54 9.96 11.68
N SER A 317 27.26 10.14 12.78
CA SER A 317 28.20 9.14 13.27
C SER A 317 27.48 7.92 13.87
N GLU A 318 28.20 6.80 14.02
CA GLU A 318 27.68 5.62 14.72
C GLU A 318 27.25 5.92 16.16
N ALA A 319 28.03 6.74 16.88
CA ALA A 319 27.72 7.18 18.24
C ALA A 319 26.40 7.95 18.30
N GLN A 320 26.19 8.89 17.38
CA GLN A 320 24.93 9.64 17.27
C GLN A 320 23.74 8.73 16.91
N GLY A 321 23.95 7.73 16.05
CA GLY A 321 22.94 6.69 15.80
C GLY A 321 22.56 5.91 17.07
N LYS A 322 23.54 5.52 17.89
CA LYS A 322 23.30 4.84 19.18
C LYS A 322 22.58 5.73 20.19
N GLN A 323 22.85 7.04 20.17
CA GLN A 323 22.12 8.00 21.00
C GLN A 323 20.64 8.07 20.59
N ILE A 324 20.33 8.12 19.30
CA ILE A 324 18.95 8.05 18.80
C ILE A 324 18.27 6.74 19.25
N VAL A 325 18.97 5.60 19.18
CA VAL A 325 18.45 4.33 19.71
C VAL A 325 18.13 4.45 21.21
N ALA A 326 19.06 4.96 22.02
CA ALA A 326 18.85 5.14 23.46
C ALA A 326 17.60 5.98 23.76
N TYR A 327 17.38 7.07 23.01
CA TYR A 327 16.17 7.88 23.09
C TYR A 327 14.91 7.06 22.76
N LEU A 328 14.86 6.44 21.59
CA LEU A 328 13.66 5.73 21.12
C LEU A 328 13.28 4.59 22.07
N ARG A 329 14.27 3.80 22.53
CA ARG A 329 14.02 2.70 23.46
C ARG A 329 13.51 3.21 24.80
N ALA A 330 14.17 4.20 25.40
CA ALA A 330 13.79 4.71 26.72
C ALA A 330 12.44 5.45 26.70
N ALA A 331 12.21 6.29 25.68
CA ALA A 331 10.99 7.11 25.58
C ALA A 331 9.73 6.27 25.33
N LEU A 332 9.86 5.14 24.63
CA LEU A 332 8.72 4.40 24.09
C LEU A 332 8.49 3.04 24.75
N TYR A 333 9.38 2.57 25.63
CA TYR A 333 9.29 1.23 26.25
C TYR A 333 7.94 0.98 26.95
N ASN A 334 7.43 1.96 27.69
CA ASN A 334 6.19 1.83 28.47
C ASN A 334 4.93 2.31 27.71
N THR A 335 5.09 2.91 26.53
CA THR A 335 3.99 3.56 25.79
C THR A 335 3.66 2.87 24.47
N VAL A 336 4.60 2.12 23.89
CA VAL A 336 4.41 1.34 22.67
C VAL A 336 4.64 -0.14 22.99
N PRO A 337 3.59 -0.98 22.93
CA PRO A 337 3.74 -2.39 23.27
C PRO A 337 4.62 -3.13 22.25
N TYR A 338 5.31 -4.16 22.74
CA TYR A 338 6.04 -5.09 21.88
C TYR A 338 5.07 -6.07 21.22
N VAL A 339 4.97 -6.02 19.89
CA VAL A 339 4.21 -6.98 19.10
C VAL A 339 5.18 -7.77 18.24
N ALA A 340 5.44 -9.03 18.56
CA ALA A 340 6.49 -9.83 17.91
C ALA A 340 6.33 -9.91 16.37
N GLN A 341 5.09 -9.94 15.88
CA GLN A 341 4.77 -10.02 14.45
C GLN A 341 5.07 -8.73 13.68
N ALA A 342 5.11 -7.57 14.36
CA ALA A 342 5.28 -6.26 13.74
C ALA A 342 6.75 -6.05 13.35
N THR A 343 7.24 -6.76 12.33
CA THR A 343 8.64 -6.67 11.89
C THR A 343 8.76 -5.81 10.63
N PRO A 344 9.95 -5.24 10.31
CA PRO A 344 10.11 -4.37 9.15
C PRO A 344 9.83 -5.03 7.79
N TRP A 345 9.83 -6.37 7.72
CA TRP A 345 9.56 -7.14 6.50
C TRP A 345 8.13 -7.68 6.42
N ASN A 346 7.36 -7.57 7.50
CA ASN A 346 5.95 -7.93 7.52
C ASN A 346 5.12 -6.70 7.11
N PRO A 347 4.31 -6.78 6.05
CA PRO A 347 3.49 -5.65 5.64
C PRO A 347 2.45 -5.28 6.71
N PRO A 348 2.34 -3.98 7.07
CA PRO A 348 1.27 -3.51 7.94
C PRO A 348 -0.10 -3.94 7.42
N TYR A 349 -0.95 -4.43 8.32
CA TYR A 349 -2.32 -4.86 8.06
C TYR A 349 -2.49 -5.96 6.99
N GLN A 350 -1.43 -6.73 6.66
CA GLN A 350 -1.59 -7.91 5.81
C GLN A 350 -2.72 -8.79 6.38
N PRO A 351 -3.79 -9.07 5.62
CA PRO A 351 -4.94 -9.79 6.16
C PRO A 351 -4.62 -11.28 6.32
N GLY A 352 -5.28 -11.91 7.28
CA GLY A 352 -5.15 -13.34 7.52
C GLY A 352 -6.02 -13.83 8.68
N PRO A 353 -6.25 -15.15 8.78
CA PRO A 353 -7.20 -15.69 9.75
C PRO A 353 -6.82 -15.33 11.20
N GLY A 354 -7.82 -14.98 12.01
CA GLY A 354 -7.65 -14.68 13.44
C GLY A 354 -7.17 -13.27 13.76
N MET A 355 -6.99 -12.39 12.77
CA MET A 355 -6.57 -11.00 13.00
C MET A 355 -7.58 -10.22 13.85
N ASP A 356 -8.89 -10.44 13.70
CA ASP A 356 -9.89 -9.72 14.50
C ASP A 356 -9.99 -10.26 15.94
N GLY A 357 -9.46 -11.46 16.20
CA GLY A 357 -9.33 -12.05 17.53
C GLY A 357 -8.19 -11.47 18.37
N LYS A 358 -7.25 -10.73 17.75
CA LYS A 358 -6.11 -10.11 18.46
C LYS A 358 -6.47 -8.76 19.08
N PRO A 359 -5.71 -8.27 20.08
CA PRO A 359 -5.86 -6.90 20.58
C PRO A 359 -5.78 -5.85 19.45
N VAL A 360 -6.52 -4.74 19.55
CA VAL A 360 -6.50 -3.65 18.54
C VAL A 360 -5.09 -3.17 18.22
N VAL A 361 -4.24 -3.05 19.23
CA VAL A 361 -2.86 -2.61 19.05
C VAL A 361 -1.99 -3.58 18.25
N GLU A 362 -2.41 -4.84 18.05
CA GLU A 362 -1.70 -5.81 17.21
C GLU A 362 -2.18 -5.83 15.75
N TRP A 363 -3.25 -5.10 15.43
CA TRP A 363 -3.83 -5.17 14.09
C TRP A 363 -2.89 -4.61 13.01
N ALA A 364 -2.22 -3.49 13.30
CA ALA A 364 -1.24 -2.89 12.40
C ALA A 364 -0.03 -3.78 12.10
N ALA A 365 0.29 -4.77 12.96
CA ALA A 365 1.34 -5.75 12.71
C ALA A 365 1.02 -6.67 11.52
N GLY A 366 -0.27 -6.83 11.19
CA GLY A 366 -0.75 -7.75 10.17
C GLY A 366 -0.52 -9.22 10.51
N ALA A 367 -0.97 -10.10 9.63
CA ALA A 367 -0.74 -11.54 9.69
C ALA A 367 0.67 -11.94 9.20
N GLY A 368 1.46 -10.97 8.73
CA GLY A 368 2.82 -11.17 8.24
C GLY A 368 2.92 -11.69 6.81
N ILE A 369 4.14 -11.71 6.28
CA ILE A 369 4.39 -12.04 4.87
C ILE A 369 4.04 -13.49 4.51
N ASP A 370 3.97 -14.39 5.48
CA ASP A 370 3.60 -15.79 5.28
C ASP A 370 2.09 -16.00 5.11
N ALA A 371 1.28 -14.99 5.42
CA ALA A 371 -0.15 -14.99 5.10
C ALA A 371 -0.46 -14.63 3.64
N VAL A 372 0.54 -14.20 2.85
CA VAL A 372 0.36 -13.95 1.42
C VAL A 372 0.16 -15.28 0.71
N LEU A 373 -1.01 -15.44 0.10
CA LEU A 373 -1.37 -16.71 -0.53
C LEU A 373 -0.51 -16.97 -1.78
N PRO A 374 -0.09 -18.22 -2.00
CA PRO A 374 0.83 -18.56 -3.08
C PRO A 374 0.15 -18.65 -4.45
N ASP A 375 -1.17 -18.88 -4.49
CA ASP A 375 -1.91 -19.15 -5.73
C ASP A 375 -3.42 -18.88 -5.61
N ALA A 376 -4.09 -18.93 -6.77
CA ALA A 376 -5.53 -18.74 -6.91
C ALA A 376 -6.36 -19.82 -6.21
N LYS A 377 -5.88 -21.07 -6.13
CA LYS A 377 -6.63 -22.17 -5.49
C LYS A 377 -6.77 -21.93 -4.00
N SER A 378 -5.65 -21.60 -3.36
CA SER A 378 -5.59 -21.24 -1.94
C SER A 378 -6.47 -20.04 -1.64
N PHE A 379 -6.47 -19.04 -2.53
CA PHE A 379 -7.33 -17.86 -2.41
C PHE A 379 -8.81 -18.18 -2.55
N ILE A 380 -9.21 -18.96 -3.56
CA ILE A 380 -10.61 -19.35 -3.73
C ILE A 380 -11.08 -20.19 -2.53
N ASN A 381 -10.26 -21.13 -2.05
CA ASN A 381 -10.55 -21.88 -0.84
C ASN A 381 -10.80 -20.95 0.36
N ALA A 382 -9.92 -19.97 0.58
CA ALA A 382 -10.08 -18.98 1.65
C ALA A 382 -11.38 -18.18 1.49
N PHE A 383 -11.68 -17.72 0.27
CA PHE A 383 -12.88 -16.91 -0.01
C PHE A 383 -14.17 -17.67 0.27
N VAL A 384 -14.20 -18.97 -0.03
CA VAL A 384 -15.38 -19.82 0.23
C VAL A 384 -15.36 -20.52 1.59
N GLY A 385 -14.43 -20.16 2.48
CA GLY A 385 -14.38 -20.68 3.85
C GLY A 385 -13.84 -22.11 3.99
N LYS A 386 -13.15 -22.64 2.98
CA LYS A 386 -12.43 -23.93 3.06
C LYS A 386 -11.00 -23.73 3.56
N ALA A 387 -10.37 -24.81 4.05
CA ALA A 387 -8.95 -24.81 4.38
C ALA A 387 -8.10 -24.46 3.14
N LEU A 388 -7.03 -23.67 3.32
CA LEU A 388 -6.22 -23.16 2.21
C LEU A 388 -5.70 -24.27 1.28
N ASN A 389 -5.25 -25.38 1.86
CA ASN A 389 -4.72 -26.55 1.16
C ASN A 389 -5.80 -27.60 0.79
N SER A 390 -7.09 -27.27 0.96
CA SER A 390 -8.18 -28.19 0.65
C SER A 390 -8.10 -28.69 -0.79
N THR A 391 -8.24 -30.01 -0.95
CA THR A 391 -8.38 -30.68 -2.24
C THR A 391 -9.82 -30.87 -2.66
N ASP A 392 -10.77 -30.63 -1.75
CA ASP A 392 -12.20 -30.75 -2.03
C ASP A 392 -12.62 -29.77 -3.12
N ALA A 393 -13.53 -30.21 -3.98
CA ALA A 393 -14.08 -29.37 -5.02
C ALA A 393 -14.84 -28.17 -4.41
N VAL A 394 -14.64 -26.99 -5.00
CA VAL A 394 -15.48 -25.82 -4.76
C VAL A 394 -16.80 -26.04 -5.48
N THR A 395 -17.90 -25.92 -4.75
CA THR A 395 -19.25 -26.12 -5.27
C THR A 395 -19.96 -24.78 -5.52
N GLN A 396 -21.09 -24.80 -6.23
CA GLN A 396 -21.91 -23.60 -6.40
C GLN A 396 -22.41 -23.05 -5.06
N VAL A 397 -22.77 -23.93 -4.11
CA VAL A 397 -23.24 -23.54 -2.78
C VAL A 397 -22.15 -22.78 -2.02
N ASP A 398 -20.90 -23.21 -2.15
CA ASP A 398 -19.75 -22.55 -1.53
C ASP A 398 -19.59 -21.10 -2.05
N VAL A 399 -19.66 -20.92 -3.38
CA VAL A 399 -19.54 -19.59 -4.02
C VAL A 399 -20.73 -18.69 -3.69
N ASP A 400 -21.95 -19.22 -3.71
CA ASP A 400 -23.16 -18.47 -3.36
C ASP A 400 -23.12 -17.97 -1.92
N ALA A 401 -22.68 -18.83 -0.99
CA ALA A 401 -22.56 -18.45 0.42
C ALA A 401 -21.54 -17.33 0.64
N ALA A 402 -20.40 -17.41 -0.05
CA ALA A 402 -19.35 -16.39 0.02
C ALA A 402 -19.80 -15.05 -0.58
N MET A 403 -20.54 -15.09 -1.69
CA MET A 403 -20.97 -13.91 -2.45
C MET A 403 -22.33 -13.33 -2.01
N ASP A 404 -22.99 -13.87 -0.98
CA ASP A 404 -24.33 -13.44 -0.55
C ASP A 404 -24.33 -11.99 -0.04
N PRO A 405 -25.04 -11.05 -0.71
CA PRO A 405 -25.15 -9.67 -0.29
C PRO A 405 -26.28 -9.44 0.72
N GLY A 406 -26.83 -10.48 1.36
CA GLY A 406 -27.93 -10.38 2.32
C GLY A 406 -27.73 -9.29 3.38
N LEU A 407 -28.81 -8.64 3.80
CA LEU A 407 -28.77 -7.53 4.77
C LEU A 407 -27.97 -7.91 6.02
N GLY A 408 -27.03 -7.06 6.41
CA GLY A 408 -26.16 -7.26 7.57
C GLY A 408 -24.98 -8.22 7.35
N LYS A 409 -24.89 -8.90 6.19
CA LYS A 409 -23.68 -9.66 5.83
C LYS A 409 -22.61 -8.69 5.34
N VAL A 410 -21.43 -8.78 5.93
CA VAL A 410 -20.24 -8.03 5.47
C VAL A 410 -19.05 -8.96 5.52
N LEU A 411 -18.42 -9.17 4.37
CA LEU A 411 -17.22 -9.97 4.22
C LEU A 411 -16.10 -9.35 5.04
N ASN A 412 -15.49 -10.13 5.93
CA ASN A 412 -14.39 -9.65 6.75
C ASN A 412 -13.07 -9.69 5.96
N THR A 413 -12.71 -8.57 5.35
CA THR A 413 -11.50 -8.42 4.53
C THR A 413 -10.22 -8.33 5.37
N ARG A 414 -10.31 -8.23 6.70
CA ARG A 414 -9.15 -8.32 7.62
C ARG A 414 -8.73 -9.75 7.88
N GLU A 415 -9.67 -10.70 7.81
CA GLU A 415 -9.40 -12.12 8.06
C GLU A 415 -9.20 -12.95 6.80
N LEU A 416 -9.49 -12.38 5.63
CA LEU A 416 -9.34 -13.07 4.35
C LEU A 416 -7.91 -12.90 3.81
N PRO A 417 -7.04 -13.93 3.89
CA PRO A 417 -5.72 -13.83 3.29
C PRO A 417 -5.83 -13.65 1.76
N VAL A 418 -4.91 -12.88 1.19
CA VAL A 418 -4.90 -12.54 -0.23
C VAL A 418 -3.55 -12.87 -0.86
N ALA A 419 -3.57 -13.23 -2.13
CA ALA A 419 -2.35 -13.44 -2.92
C ALA A 419 -1.77 -12.12 -3.44
N LEU A 420 -1.56 -11.20 -2.52
CA LEU A 420 -0.98 -9.89 -2.75
C LEU A 420 -0.16 -9.51 -1.52
N GLN A 421 1.13 -9.25 -1.72
CA GLN A 421 1.97 -8.67 -0.67
C GLN A 421 1.53 -7.23 -0.46
N PHE A 422 1.12 -6.82 0.73
CA PHE A 422 0.86 -5.40 1.02
C PHE A 422 2.16 -4.59 1.08
N PRO A 423 2.11 -3.24 0.98
CA PRO A 423 3.29 -2.41 1.11
C PRO A 423 3.86 -2.55 2.52
N ASP A 424 5.16 -2.83 2.64
CA ASP A 424 5.88 -2.82 3.91
C ASP A 424 6.02 -1.40 4.48
N TRP A 425 6.35 -1.24 5.76
CA TRP A 425 6.39 0.08 6.40
C TRP A 425 7.27 1.11 5.66
N ASN A 426 8.42 0.68 5.13
CA ASN A 426 9.29 1.55 4.35
C ASN A 426 8.62 2.09 3.07
N SER A 427 7.60 1.42 2.52
CA SER A 427 6.82 1.92 1.37
C SER A 427 5.82 3.00 1.75
N TRP A 428 5.52 3.17 3.05
CA TRP A 428 4.64 4.23 3.55
C TRP A 428 5.38 5.55 3.71
N LEU A 429 6.69 5.49 3.95
CA LEU A 429 7.50 6.68 4.20
C LEU A 429 7.63 7.54 2.93
N PRO A 430 7.67 8.87 3.06
CA PRO A 430 8.00 9.74 1.93
C PRO A 430 9.46 9.52 1.50
N ILE A 431 9.74 9.58 0.19
CA ILE A 431 11.11 9.65 -0.34
C ILE A 431 11.69 11.05 -0.07
N GLU A 432 10.96 12.09 -0.48
CA GLU A 432 11.22 13.48 -0.12
C GLU A 432 10.14 14.00 0.84
N HIS A 433 10.56 14.58 1.96
CA HIS A 433 9.63 15.18 2.92
C HIS A 433 9.10 16.53 2.40
N PRO A 434 7.85 16.93 2.71
CA PRO A 434 7.31 18.24 2.35
C PRO A 434 8.21 19.46 2.66
N LEU A 435 8.96 19.43 3.76
CA LEU A 435 9.92 20.50 4.11
C LEU A 435 11.08 20.65 3.12
N ASP A 436 11.47 19.55 2.45
CA ASP A 436 12.54 19.51 1.45
C ASP A 436 12.01 19.72 0.02
N ILE A 437 10.70 19.55 -0.20
CA ILE A 437 10.02 19.82 -1.48
C ILE A 437 9.68 21.31 -1.58
N TRP A 438 8.95 21.85 -0.61
CA TRP A 438 8.48 23.22 -0.60
C TRP A 438 9.40 24.12 0.23
N THR A 439 10.67 24.16 -0.14
CA THR A 439 11.70 24.98 0.53
C THR A 439 11.37 26.49 0.45
N PRO A 440 11.83 27.30 1.43
CA PRO A 440 11.58 28.74 1.44
C PRO A 440 12.25 29.40 0.24
N ASP A 441 11.66 30.48 -0.25
CA ASP A 441 12.34 31.33 -1.24
C ASP A 441 13.45 32.15 -0.56
N ALA A 442 14.35 32.71 -1.37
CA ALA A 442 15.44 33.53 -0.87
C ALA A 442 14.91 34.66 0.04
N GLY A 443 15.43 34.76 1.26
CA GLY A 443 15.02 35.75 2.26
C GLY A 443 13.81 35.35 3.12
N GLN A 444 13.21 34.16 2.91
CA GLN A 444 12.13 33.65 3.75
C GLN A 444 12.65 32.62 4.77
N ALA A 445 12.06 32.63 5.97
CA ALA A 445 12.39 31.68 7.04
C ALA A 445 11.66 30.33 6.93
N ALA A 446 10.52 30.30 6.23
CA ALA A 446 9.64 29.13 6.13
C ALA A 446 9.04 29.02 4.72
N GLY A 447 8.80 27.79 4.29
CA GLY A 447 8.31 27.47 2.96
C GLY A 447 6.79 27.36 2.87
N LEU A 448 6.29 27.00 1.68
CA LEU A 448 4.86 26.96 1.37
C LEU A 448 4.09 26.03 2.33
N PHE A 449 4.63 24.83 2.57
CA PHE A 449 4.04 23.81 3.44
C PHE A 449 3.86 24.29 4.88
N GLU A 450 4.76 25.13 5.37
CA GLU A 450 4.77 25.64 6.74
C GLU A 450 3.82 26.84 6.91
N MET A 451 3.74 27.71 5.90
CA MET A 451 3.12 29.02 6.03
C MET A 451 1.67 29.08 5.48
N GLN A 452 1.41 28.46 4.34
CA GLN A 452 0.19 28.73 3.57
C GLN A 452 -1.04 28.04 4.16
N GLY A 453 -2.14 28.79 4.34
CA GLY A 453 -3.43 28.26 4.77
C GLY A 453 -3.63 28.23 6.30
N ASP A 454 -4.83 27.86 6.71
CA ASP A 454 -5.31 27.74 8.09
C ASP A 454 -5.47 26.27 8.50
N SER A 455 -6.09 26.00 9.65
CA SER A 455 -6.36 24.62 10.11
C SER A 455 -7.32 23.82 9.21
N ASN A 456 -7.93 24.43 8.19
CA ASN A 456 -8.82 23.77 7.24
C ASN A 456 -8.14 23.48 5.90
N SER A 457 -7.20 24.32 5.51
CA SER A 457 -6.55 24.29 4.19
C SER A 457 -5.10 23.84 4.22
N ASN A 458 -4.40 24.01 5.35
CA ASN A 458 -3.03 23.54 5.52
C ASN A 458 -3.01 22.14 6.16
N PRO A 459 -2.37 21.14 5.53
CA PRO A 459 -2.35 19.77 6.04
C PRO A 459 -1.70 19.61 7.42
N ALA A 460 -0.59 20.31 7.68
CA ALA A 460 0.11 20.26 8.97
C ALA A 460 -0.74 20.88 10.09
N LYS A 461 -1.40 22.01 9.82
CA LYS A 461 -2.29 22.67 10.80
C LYS A 461 -3.57 21.86 11.05
N ALA A 462 -4.11 21.22 10.01
CA ALA A 462 -5.25 20.32 10.13
C ALA A 462 -4.93 19.10 11.00
N LEU A 463 -3.76 18.49 10.79
CA LEU A 463 -3.24 17.41 11.62
C LEU A 463 -3.09 17.83 13.08
N GLN A 464 -2.46 18.98 13.33
CA GLN A 464 -2.25 19.50 14.68
C GLN A 464 -3.58 19.70 15.41
N ARG A 465 -4.59 20.29 14.75
CA ARG A 465 -5.93 20.48 15.33
C ARG A 465 -6.56 19.15 15.79
N ILE A 466 -6.44 18.10 14.97
CA ILE A 466 -6.99 16.79 15.33
C ILE A 466 -6.23 16.20 16.52
N SER A 467 -4.89 16.29 16.50
CA SER A 467 -4.06 15.80 17.61
C SER A 467 -4.38 16.52 18.92
N ASP A 468 -4.48 17.85 18.91
CA ASP A 468 -4.80 18.66 20.08
C ASP A 468 -6.18 18.30 20.65
N PHE A 469 -7.17 18.13 19.77
CA PHE A 469 -8.50 17.69 20.17
C PHE A 469 -8.47 16.32 20.84
N LEU A 470 -7.82 15.33 20.23
CA LEU A 470 -7.74 13.97 20.77
C LEU A 470 -6.97 13.96 22.10
N ALA A 471 -5.88 14.71 22.21
CA ALA A 471 -5.13 14.85 23.45
C ALA A 471 -5.98 15.46 24.59
N ALA A 472 -6.74 16.52 24.29
CA ALA A 472 -7.59 17.20 25.27
C ALA A 472 -8.83 16.41 25.68
N ASN A 473 -9.30 15.47 24.86
CA ASN A 473 -10.53 14.71 25.07
C ASN A 473 -10.27 13.22 25.34
N LYS A 474 -9.08 12.83 25.81
CA LYS A 474 -8.83 11.46 26.25
C LYS A 474 -9.83 11.07 27.34
N ASN A 475 -10.35 9.85 27.26
CA ASN A 475 -11.30 9.36 28.24
C ASN A 475 -10.65 9.26 29.63
N PRO A 476 -11.25 9.84 30.68
CA PRO A 476 -10.73 9.77 32.04
C PRO A 476 -10.60 8.33 32.58
N ASN A 477 -11.27 7.34 31.99
CA ASN A 477 -11.14 5.93 32.38
C ASN A 477 -9.79 5.30 32.01
N GLY A 478 -8.95 5.98 31.21
CA GLY A 478 -7.63 5.51 30.82
C GLY A 478 -7.61 4.33 29.83
N VAL A 479 -8.76 3.92 29.29
CA VAL A 479 -8.83 2.82 28.33
C VAL A 479 -8.39 3.30 26.95
N TYR A 480 -7.35 2.67 26.40
CA TYR A 480 -6.80 3.01 25.08
C TYR A 480 -7.87 2.82 23.98
N GLY A 481 -8.12 3.89 23.21
CA GLY A 481 -9.08 3.87 22.11
C GLY A 481 -10.55 3.99 22.51
N ASP A 482 -10.88 4.18 23.80
CA ASP A 482 -12.27 4.35 24.23
C ASP A 482 -12.75 5.81 24.08
N TRP A 483 -13.39 6.10 22.96
CA TRP A 483 -13.99 7.42 22.66
C TRP A 483 -15.50 7.49 22.92
N THR A 484 -16.07 6.51 23.62
CA THR A 484 -17.52 6.41 23.81
C THR A 484 -18.12 7.52 24.70
N HIS A 485 -17.30 8.16 25.53
CA HIS A 485 -17.72 9.27 26.39
C HIS A 485 -18.01 10.57 25.63
N LEU A 486 -17.55 10.71 24.38
CA LEU A 486 -17.78 11.93 23.59
C LEU A 486 -19.27 12.12 23.31
N SER A 487 -19.74 13.36 23.48
CA SER A 487 -21.10 13.74 23.11
C SER A 487 -21.34 13.62 21.60
N PRO A 488 -22.59 13.46 21.13
CA PRO A 488 -22.88 13.42 19.69
C PRO A 488 -22.36 14.64 18.92
N ALA A 489 -22.34 15.83 19.54
CA ALA A 489 -21.79 17.04 18.94
C ALA A 489 -20.28 16.96 18.73
N LEU A 490 -19.54 16.48 19.74
CA LEU A 490 -18.09 16.32 19.66
C LEU A 490 -17.70 15.22 18.67
N ARG A 491 -18.44 14.09 18.64
CA ARG A 491 -18.26 13.03 17.64
C ARG A 491 -18.42 13.55 16.22
N ASN A 492 -19.50 14.29 15.97
CA ASN A 492 -19.74 14.90 14.66
C ASN A 492 -18.64 15.90 14.26
N GLN A 493 -18.14 16.69 15.23
CA GLN A 493 -17.07 17.65 14.99
C GLN A 493 -15.74 16.96 14.62
N VAL A 494 -15.29 16.00 15.43
CA VAL A 494 -14.01 15.31 15.18
C VAL A 494 -14.09 14.44 13.92
N GLN A 495 -15.23 13.81 13.65
CA GLN A 495 -15.49 13.12 12.39
C GLN A 495 -15.20 14.06 11.21
N ASN A 496 -15.82 15.25 11.17
CA ASN A 496 -15.66 16.19 10.06
C ASN A 496 -14.19 16.59 9.87
N TRP A 497 -13.43 16.77 10.95
CA TRP A 497 -12.00 17.07 10.85
C TRP A 497 -11.18 15.89 10.33
N MET A 498 -11.44 14.67 10.81
CA MET A 498 -10.77 13.46 10.33
C MET A 498 -11.04 13.22 8.84
N GLN A 499 -12.27 13.49 8.38
CA GLN A 499 -12.62 13.42 6.96
C GLN A 499 -11.92 14.52 6.14
N ALA A 500 -11.74 15.73 6.70
CA ALA A 500 -11.10 16.84 6.01
C ALA A 500 -9.55 16.74 5.93
N LEU A 501 -8.91 15.92 6.77
CA LEU A 501 -7.45 15.83 6.82
C LEU A 501 -6.83 15.46 5.46
N GLY A 502 -7.33 14.38 4.84
CA GLY A 502 -6.87 14.02 3.51
C GLY A 502 -7.21 15.08 2.47
N ALA A 503 -8.36 15.74 2.61
CA ALA A 503 -8.88 16.66 1.60
C ALA A 503 -8.00 17.90 1.54
N SER A 504 -7.52 18.37 2.69
CA SER A 504 -6.53 19.45 2.77
C SER A 504 -5.21 19.07 2.07
N SER A 505 -4.73 17.83 2.23
CA SER A 505 -3.50 17.35 1.61
C SER A 505 -3.60 17.31 0.09
N ILE A 506 -4.75 16.88 -0.43
CA ILE A 506 -5.01 16.80 -1.87
C ILE A 506 -5.27 18.17 -2.48
N ALA A 507 -6.04 19.02 -1.81
CA ALA A 507 -6.29 20.38 -2.25
C ALA A 507 -4.97 21.17 -2.35
N PHE A 508 -4.09 21.04 -1.36
CA PHE A 508 -2.77 21.68 -1.33
C PHE A 508 -1.96 21.39 -2.61
N ILE A 509 -1.97 20.13 -3.07
CA ILE A 509 -1.17 19.69 -4.23
C ILE A 509 -1.92 19.77 -5.57
N GLY A 510 -3.15 20.28 -5.62
CA GLY A 510 -3.87 20.54 -6.87
C GLY A 510 -5.04 19.63 -7.22
N GLY A 511 -5.65 18.95 -6.25
CA GLY A 511 -6.92 18.23 -6.44
C GLY A 511 -6.77 16.75 -6.84
N GLY A 512 -7.82 16.14 -7.41
CA GLY A 512 -7.87 14.71 -7.77
C GLY A 512 -6.96 14.31 -8.96
N ARG A 513 -7.06 13.06 -9.45
CA ARG A 513 -6.23 12.49 -10.55
C ARG A 513 -6.07 13.43 -11.77
N GLY A 514 -4.94 13.32 -12.49
CA GLY A 514 -4.72 14.02 -13.76
C GLY A 514 -3.49 14.92 -13.77
N SER A 515 -3.45 15.91 -14.69
CA SER A 515 -2.26 16.75 -14.91
C SER A 515 -1.84 17.56 -13.68
N ARG A 516 -2.72 17.77 -12.69
CA ARG A 516 -2.46 18.61 -11.50
C ARG A 516 -1.84 19.97 -11.87
N VAL A 517 -2.17 20.47 -13.05
CA VAL A 517 -1.77 21.79 -13.55
C VAL A 517 -2.93 22.74 -13.34
N SER A 518 -2.64 23.90 -12.75
CA SER A 518 -3.66 24.92 -12.55
C SER A 518 -4.18 25.44 -13.88
N PRO A 519 -5.51 25.60 -14.05
CA PRO A 519 -6.07 26.28 -15.21
C PRO A 519 -5.74 27.78 -15.23
N ASP A 520 -5.33 28.34 -14.08
CA ASP A 520 -4.84 29.72 -13.94
C ASP A 520 -3.33 29.69 -13.67
N PRO A 521 -2.46 29.95 -14.68
CA PRO A 521 -1.02 29.93 -14.52
C PRO A 521 -0.48 30.91 -13.47
N THR A 522 -1.27 31.92 -13.07
CA THR A 522 -0.89 32.86 -11.99
C THR A 522 -1.10 32.28 -10.60
N LYS A 523 -1.79 31.13 -10.49
CA LYS A 523 -2.09 30.40 -9.26
C LYS A 523 -1.70 28.93 -9.42
N PRO A 524 -0.41 28.62 -9.60
CA PRO A 524 0.04 27.23 -9.74
C PRO A 524 -0.31 26.43 -8.49
N TYR A 525 -0.65 25.16 -8.67
CA TYR A 525 -0.92 24.28 -7.53
C TYR A 525 0.36 23.91 -6.78
N GLY A 526 0.23 23.45 -5.53
CA GLY A 526 1.37 23.03 -4.72
C GLY A 526 2.22 21.94 -5.39
N GLY A 527 1.60 21.02 -6.15
CA GLY A 527 2.32 20.00 -6.93
C GLY A 527 3.22 20.60 -8.01
N GLU A 528 2.79 21.66 -8.70
CA GLU A 528 3.60 22.35 -9.70
C GLU A 528 4.75 23.12 -9.07
N ILE A 529 4.48 23.85 -7.98
CA ILE A 529 5.49 24.61 -7.24
C ILE A 529 6.55 23.67 -6.67
N GLY A 530 6.11 22.57 -6.03
CA GLY A 530 7.00 21.56 -5.46
C GLY A 530 7.82 20.84 -6.53
N GLY A 531 7.18 20.44 -7.63
CA GLY A 531 7.88 19.83 -8.76
C GLY A 531 8.95 20.75 -9.36
N ALA A 532 8.64 22.03 -9.55
CA ALA A 532 9.62 23.01 -10.05
C ALA A 532 10.80 23.17 -9.07
N LYS A 533 10.55 23.24 -7.75
CA LYS A 533 11.60 23.32 -6.74
C LYS A 533 12.52 22.10 -6.73
N LEU A 534 11.96 20.89 -6.84
CA LEU A 534 12.75 19.66 -6.97
C LEU A 534 13.56 19.65 -8.27
N GLN A 535 12.95 20.05 -9.39
CA GLN A 535 13.59 20.04 -10.70
C GLN A 535 14.84 20.94 -10.76
N VAL A 536 14.86 22.06 -10.03
CA VAL A 536 16.04 22.94 -9.92
C VAL A 536 17.25 22.23 -9.31
N LEU A 537 17.04 21.21 -8.47
CA LEU A 537 18.14 20.44 -7.86
C LEU A 537 18.69 19.34 -8.81
N MET A 538 18.11 19.17 -9.99
CA MET A 538 18.50 18.13 -10.93
C MET A 538 19.91 18.37 -11.48
N SER A 539 20.75 17.35 -11.36
CA SER A 539 22.05 17.24 -12.00
C SER A 539 21.89 16.60 -13.38
N PRO A 540 22.28 17.29 -14.48
CA PRO A 540 22.24 16.71 -15.82
C PRO A 540 23.08 15.42 -15.94
N ALA A 541 24.22 15.36 -15.23
CA ALA A 541 25.08 14.19 -15.24
C ALA A 541 24.43 12.98 -14.55
N THR A 542 23.74 13.20 -13.42
CA THR A 542 23.02 12.15 -12.71
C THR A 542 21.85 11.63 -13.53
N ALA A 543 21.04 12.55 -14.08
CA ALA A 543 19.90 12.19 -14.93
C ALA A 543 20.33 11.42 -16.18
N ALA A 544 21.43 11.83 -16.83
CA ALA A 544 21.98 11.12 -17.99
C ALA A 544 22.45 9.70 -17.64
N ALA A 545 23.05 9.50 -16.46
CA ALA A 545 23.56 8.20 -16.03
C ALA A 545 22.45 7.17 -15.71
N ALA A 546 21.25 7.63 -15.36
CA ALA A 546 20.10 6.78 -15.06
C ALA A 546 19.49 6.12 -16.31
N SER A 547 19.69 6.69 -17.51
CA SER A 547 19.11 6.19 -18.77
C SER A 547 17.58 6.06 -18.75
N MET A 548 16.88 6.93 -18.01
CA MET A 548 15.42 6.92 -17.85
C MET A 548 14.81 8.30 -18.10
N PRO A 549 14.80 8.82 -19.34
CA PRO A 549 14.43 10.20 -19.63
C PRO A 549 13.01 10.58 -19.18
N ALA A 550 12.07 9.64 -19.19
CA ALA A 550 10.71 9.87 -18.71
C ALA A 550 10.66 10.26 -17.23
N SER A 551 11.64 9.83 -16.42
CA SER A 551 11.68 10.04 -14.97
C SER A 551 12.21 11.41 -14.55
N PHE A 552 12.61 12.25 -15.50
CA PHE A 552 13.22 13.57 -15.27
C PHE A 552 12.48 14.71 -16.00
N THR A 553 11.21 14.49 -16.35
CA THR A 553 10.33 15.50 -16.97
C THR A 553 9.68 16.39 -15.91
N LYS A 554 9.07 17.51 -16.32
CA LYS A 554 8.29 18.37 -15.41
C LYS A 554 7.25 17.53 -14.64
N GLU A 555 6.54 16.67 -15.37
CA GLU A 555 5.51 15.81 -14.82
C GLU A 555 6.08 14.80 -13.82
N ALA A 556 7.25 14.22 -14.08
CA ALA A 556 7.92 13.32 -13.15
C ALA A 556 8.35 13.99 -11.84
N PHE A 557 8.72 15.28 -11.88
CA PHE A 557 9.02 16.04 -10.66
C PHE A 557 7.75 16.43 -9.90
N MET A 558 6.66 16.74 -10.60
CA MET A 558 5.35 16.90 -9.97
C MET A 558 4.94 15.61 -9.25
N GLU A 559 5.05 14.44 -9.90
CA GLU A 559 4.78 13.13 -9.29
C GLU A 559 5.56 12.90 -7.98
N ARG A 560 6.83 13.30 -7.90
CA ARG A 560 7.64 13.23 -6.65
C ARG A 560 7.10 14.13 -5.55
N ALA A 561 6.70 15.36 -5.90
CA ALA A 561 6.09 16.27 -4.93
C ALA A 561 4.75 15.70 -4.39
N LEU A 562 3.93 15.10 -5.26
CA LEU A 562 2.68 14.43 -4.86
C LEU A 562 2.97 13.24 -3.95
N PHE A 563 3.97 12.41 -4.31
CA PHE A 563 4.41 11.26 -3.53
C PHE A 563 4.80 11.67 -2.12
N GLY A 564 5.68 12.67 -1.96
CA GLY A 564 6.13 13.13 -0.64
C GLY A 564 4.98 13.58 0.27
N MET A 565 4.02 14.36 -0.25
CA MET A 565 2.90 14.85 0.54
C MET A 565 1.92 13.75 0.95
N ILE A 566 1.55 12.86 0.03
CA ILE A 566 0.51 11.85 0.29
C ILE A 566 1.06 10.68 1.12
N HIS A 567 2.33 10.33 0.97
CA HIS A 567 3.01 9.39 1.86
C HIS A 567 3.14 9.97 3.28
N TRP A 568 3.54 11.24 3.42
CA TRP A 568 3.55 11.93 4.72
C TRP A 568 2.17 11.88 5.38
N MET A 569 1.10 12.18 4.64
CA MET A 569 -0.27 12.10 5.15
C MET A 569 -0.61 10.68 5.65
N GLY A 570 -0.25 9.62 4.90
CA GLY A 570 -0.46 8.24 5.30
C GLY A 570 0.25 7.86 6.61
N VAL A 571 1.51 8.27 6.76
CA VAL A 571 2.28 8.10 8.01
C VAL A 571 1.60 8.83 9.17
N LYS A 572 1.11 10.06 8.96
CA LYS A 572 0.47 10.86 10.02
C LYS A 572 -0.93 10.35 10.40
N GLN A 573 -1.69 9.79 9.45
CA GLN A 573 -2.92 9.07 9.74
C GLN A 573 -2.66 7.83 10.60
N TRP A 574 -1.64 7.04 10.25
CA TRP A 574 -1.20 5.90 11.06
C TRP A 574 -0.74 6.34 12.45
N GLU A 575 0.05 7.41 12.54
CA GLU A 575 0.56 7.96 13.80
C GLU A 575 -0.58 8.36 14.75
N LEU A 576 -1.58 9.11 14.26
CA LEU A 576 -2.77 9.44 15.03
C LEU A 576 -3.53 8.19 15.47
N SER A 577 -3.71 7.22 14.58
CA SER A 577 -4.40 5.96 14.89
C SER A 577 -3.72 5.19 16.03
N GLN A 578 -2.39 5.08 16.00
CA GLN A 578 -1.60 4.40 17.02
C GLN A 578 -1.36 5.23 18.28
N THR A 579 -1.51 6.56 18.22
CA THR A 579 -1.39 7.43 19.40
C THR A 579 -2.64 7.40 20.25
N TYR A 580 -3.80 7.31 19.59
CA TYR A 580 -5.09 7.55 20.21
C TYR A 580 -6.02 6.34 20.16
N GLY A 581 -5.58 5.20 19.63
CA GLY A 581 -6.37 3.97 19.55
C GLY A 581 -7.59 4.11 18.65
N LEU A 582 -7.43 4.67 17.46
CA LEU A 582 -8.53 5.00 16.55
C LEU A 582 -8.95 3.84 15.64
N GLU A 583 -8.43 2.64 15.87
CA GLU A 583 -8.61 1.47 15.02
C GLU A 583 -9.66 0.47 15.53
N GLY A 584 -10.33 0.83 16.63
CA GLY A 584 -11.46 0.08 17.17
C GLY A 584 -12.73 0.21 16.33
N PRO A 585 -13.92 0.00 16.93
CA PRO A 585 -15.18 0.09 16.21
C PRO A 585 -15.38 1.45 15.58
N GLN A 586 -15.50 1.48 14.24
CA GLN A 586 -15.64 2.72 13.48
C GLN A 586 -16.92 3.46 13.86
N SER A 587 -17.96 2.75 14.29
CA SER A 587 -19.25 3.32 14.72
C SER A 587 -19.17 4.30 15.90
N VAL A 588 -18.06 4.35 16.63
CA VAL A 588 -17.85 5.31 17.72
C VAL A 588 -17.61 6.72 17.20
N LEU A 589 -16.76 6.86 16.18
CA LEU A 589 -16.32 8.14 15.60
C LEU A 589 -16.79 8.34 14.15
N HIS A 590 -17.48 7.35 13.59
CA HIS A 590 -18.16 7.43 12.32
C HIS A 590 -19.68 7.18 12.45
N GLY A 591 -20.50 8.10 11.93
CA GLY A 591 -21.94 8.07 12.07
C GLY A 591 -22.63 9.40 11.74
N THR A 592 -23.92 9.47 12.06
CA THR A 592 -24.76 10.66 11.90
C THR A 592 -25.51 10.97 13.18
N ARG A 593 -26.14 12.15 13.23
CA ARG A 593 -27.10 12.49 14.28
C ARG A 593 -28.52 12.23 13.79
N ASP A 594 -29.31 11.52 14.58
CA ASP A 594 -30.74 11.34 14.29
C ASP A 594 -31.53 12.65 14.51
N SER A 595 -32.83 12.64 14.21
CA SER A 595 -33.71 13.80 14.39
C SER A 595 -33.82 14.26 15.86
N ASN A 596 -33.49 13.39 16.81
CA ASN A 596 -33.45 13.68 18.25
C ASN A 596 -32.07 14.16 18.71
N GLY A 597 -31.09 14.22 17.79
CA GLY A 597 -29.73 14.64 18.05
C GLY A 597 -28.80 13.55 18.62
N ASN A 598 -29.27 12.31 18.74
CA ASN A 598 -28.48 11.16 19.22
C ASN A 598 -27.51 10.68 18.15
N TRP A 599 -26.40 10.07 18.57
CA TRP A 599 -25.43 9.49 17.66
C TRP A 599 -25.87 8.11 17.14
N VAL A 600 -25.92 7.96 15.81
CA VAL A 600 -26.15 6.69 15.12
C VAL A 600 -24.87 6.31 14.40
N GLY A 601 -24.12 5.39 15.01
CA GLY A 601 -22.83 4.93 14.50
C GLY A 601 -22.95 4.01 13.28
N SER A 602 -21.94 4.03 12.40
CA SER A 602 -21.84 3.17 11.22
C SER A 602 -20.39 2.70 11.01
N GLY A 603 -20.21 1.59 10.31
CA GLY A 603 -18.90 1.03 9.97
C GLY A 603 -18.58 -0.30 10.63
N GLU A 604 -17.34 -0.76 10.42
CA GLU A 604 -16.90 -2.08 10.85
C GLU A 604 -16.40 -2.09 12.30
N GLN A 605 -16.28 -3.29 12.86
CA GLN A 605 -15.79 -3.49 14.23
C GLN A 605 -14.33 -3.06 14.42
N ARG A 606 -13.57 -2.96 13.32
CA ARG A 606 -12.21 -2.44 13.28
C ARG A 606 -12.02 -1.68 11.97
N GLY A 607 -11.46 -0.50 12.06
CA GLY A 607 -11.08 0.24 10.87
C GLY A 607 -10.60 1.63 11.15
N TRP A 608 -10.03 2.28 10.14
CA TRP A 608 -9.62 3.66 10.22
C TRP A 608 -10.82 4.60 10.20
N THR A 609 -10.74 5.71 10.95
CA THR A 609 -11.78 6.73 11.01
C THR A 609 -11.68 7.79 9.91
N TYR A 610 -10.58 7.77 9.15
CA TYR A 610 -10.39 8.65 7.99
C TYR A 610 -11.20 8.15 6.81
N SER A 611 -11.87 9.06 6.10
CA SER A 611 -12.65 8.73 4.91
C SER A 611 -11.86 8.98 3.63
N TRP A 612 -12.20 10.05 2.93
CA TRP A 612 -11.66 10.43 1.64
C TRP A 612 -10.99 11.78 1.79
N PRO A 613 -9.74 11.91 1.34
CA PRO A 613 -8.71 10.93 1.00
C PRO A 613 -8.13 10.12 2.18
N SER A 614 -7.80 8.85 1.92
CA SER A 614 -7.09 7.91 2.82
C SER A 614 -5.98 7.17 2.03
N VAL A 615 -5.38 6.11 2.57
CA VAL A 615 -4.17 5.45 2.05
C VAL A 615 -4.24 4.94 0.60
N PHE A 616 -5.42 4.68 0.01
CA PHE A 616 -5.44 4.31 -1.41
C PHE A 616 -4.94 5.45 -2.33
N TYR A 617 -4.94 6.70 -1.85
CA TYR A 617 -4.36 7.83 -2.58
C TYR A 617 -2.85 7.78 -2.74
N VAL A 618 -2.19 6.88 -2.01
CA VAL A 618 -0.77 6.57 -2.15
C VAL A 618 -0.51 5.76 -3.45
N ALA A 619 -1.55 5.20 -4.06
CA ALA A 619 -1.43 4.42 -5.29
C ALA A 619 -0.83 5.22 -6.46
N PRO A 620 0.01 4.60 -7.32
CA PRO A 620 0.46 5.20 -8.59
C PRO A 620 -0.67 5.77 -9.45
N HIS A 621 -1.81 5.07 -9.52
CA HIS A 621 -3.02 5.55 -10.21
C HIS A 621 -3.54 6.91 -9.69
N MET A 622 -3.24 7.28 -8.46
CA MET A 622 -3.66 8.55 -7.87
C MET A 622 -2.62 9.65 -8.00
N LEU A 623 -1.34 9.26 -8.03
CA LEU A 623 -0.19 10.16 -7.97
C LEU A 623 0.48 10.41 -9.33
N TYR A 624 0.12 9.68 -10.39
CA TYR A 624 0.66 9.94 -11.73
C TYR A 624 0.28 11.32 -12.24
N VAL A 625 1.13 11.87 -13.10
CA VAL A 625 0.86 13.06 -13.90
C VAL A 625 0.92 12.68 -15.38
N PRO A 626 -0.18 12.77 -16.15
CA PRO A 626 -0.22 12.34 -17.54
C PRO A 626 0.82 13.04 -18.42
N GLN A 627 1.49 12.27 -19.28
CA GLN A 627 2.45 12.80 -20.26
C GLN A 627 2.52 11.90 -21.49
N GLY A 628 2.43 12.46 -22.70
CA GLY A 628 2.67 11.70 -23.94
C GLY A 628 1.76 10.47 -24.12
N GLY A 629 0.54 10.50 -23.59
CA GLY A 629 -0.41 9.38 -23.62
C GLY A 629 -0.32 8.40 -22.44
N ARG A 630 0.70 8.52 -21.57
CA ARG A 630 0.79 7.76 -20.31
C ARG A 630 -0.32 8.15 -19.34
N GLN A 631 -0.96 7.16 -18.72
CA GLN A 631 -1.98 7.34 -17.69
C GLN A 631 -1.89 6.23 -16.63
N SER A 632 -2.16 6.56 -15.37
CA SER A 632 -2.34 5.61 -14.26
C SER A 632 -1.11 4.86 -13.73
N TYR A 633 0.08 5.10 -14.29
CA TYR A 633 1.35 4.55 -13.81
C TYR A 633 2.43 5.62 -13.75
N PHE A 634 3.44 5.47 -12.90
CA PHE A 634 4.51 6.47 -12.70
C PHE A 634 5.46 6.58 -13.90
N SER A 635 6.15 7.70 -13.98
CA SER A 635 7.17 7.97 -15.01
C SER A 635 8.50 7.22 -14.82
N TRP A 636 8.68 6.54 -13.67
CA TRP A 636 9.94 5.92 -13.28
C TRP A 636 9.87 4.43 -12.97
N GLU A 637 8.73 3.78 -13.22
CA GLU A 637 8.62 2.33 -13.09
C GLU A 637 7.80 1.75 -14.26
N PRO A 638 7.92 0.45 -14.54
CA PRO A 638 7.09 -0.21 -15.55
C PRO A 638 5.59 -0.15 -15.20
N GLU A 639 4.74 -0.09 -16.24
CA GLU A 639 3.28 -0.05 -16.11
C GLU A 639 2.73 -1.19 -15.21
N LEU A 640 3.18 -2.42 -15.44
CA LEU A 640 2.82 -3.59 -14.63
C LEU A 640 3.14 -3.40 -13.14
N THR A 641 4.31 -2.83 -12.83
CA THR A 641 4.74 -2.57 -11.45
C THR A 641 3.83 -1.55 -10.79
N SER A 642 3.50 -0.46 -11.49
CA SER A 642 2.55 0.55 -11.01
C SER A 642 1.14 -0.02 -10.80
N PHE A 643 0.64 -0.89 -11.68
CA PHE A 643 -0.66 -1.51 -11.47
C PHE A 643 -0.66 -2.48 -10.30
N TYR A 644 0.41 -3.25 -10.10
CA TYR A 644 0.53 -4.09 -8.91
C TYR A 644 0.54 -3.23 -7.63
N ARG A 645 1.37 -2.18 -7.56
CA ARG A 645 1.40 -1.26 -6.41
C ARG A 645 0.07 -0.57 -6.16
N THR A 646 -0.61 -0.18 -7.24
CA THR A 646 -1.96 0.37 -7.16
C THR A 646 -2.91 -0.64 -6.51
N ASN A 647 -2.88 -1.89 -6.96
CA ASN A 647 -3.66 -2.97 -6.35
C ASN A 647 -3.31 -3.20 -4.87
N GLN A 648 -2.03 -3.07 -4.48
CA GLN A 648 -1.61 -3.16 -3.07
C GLN A 648 -2.31 -2.12 -2.20
N TRP A 649 -2.26 -0.85 -2.60
CA TRP A 649 -2.84 0.26 -1.84
C TRP A 649 -4.37 0.22 -1.80
N TYR A 650 -5.03 -0.15 -2.90
CA TYR A 650 -6.49 -0.31 -2.92
C TYR A 650 -6.95 -1.50 -2.07
N GLN A 651 -6.25 -2.63 -2.13
CA GLN A 651 -6.58 -3.80 -1.30
C GLN A 651 -6.36 -3.52 0.18
N LEU A 652 -5.25 -2.85 0.52
CA LEU A 652 -4.97 -2.38 1.87
C LEU A 652 -6.07 -1.44 2.38
N GLN A 653 -6.50 -0.47 1.56
CA GLN A 653 -7.59 0.42 1.93
C GLN A 653 -8.88 -0.36 2.21
N MET A 654 -9.21 -1.40 1.42
CA MET A 654 -10.38 -2.24 1.68
C MET A 654 -10.27 -3.05 2.99
N THR A 655 -9.06 -3.32 3.47
CA THR A 655 -8.81 -3.93 4.79
C THR A 655 -8.90 -2.88 5.90
N LEU A 656 -8.37 -1.67 5.69
CA LEU A 656 -8.33 -0.60 6.69
C LEU A 656 -9.67 0.09 6.89
N ASN A 657 -10.30 0.49 5.79
CA ASN A 657 -11.59 1.14 5.76
C ASN A 657 -12.20 0.93 4.36
N PRO A 658 -13.01 -0.12 4.17
CA PRO A 658 -13.71 -0.36 2.91
C PRO A 658 -14.82 0.66 2.64
N GLY A 659 -15.08 1.60 3.56
CA GLY A 659 -16.20 2.53 3.47
C GLY A 659 -17.38 2.06 4.31
N TRP A 660 -18.52 2.68 4.06
CA TRP A 660 -19.69 2.64 4.93
C TRP A 660 -20.91 2.10 4.19
N ALA A 661 -21.98 1.82 4.94
CA ALA A 661 -23.25 1.39 4.34
C ALA A 661 -23.69 2.38 3.24
N GLY A 662 -23.89 1.87 2.03
CA GLY A 662 -24.17 2.65 0.82
C GLY A 662 -23.30 2.25 -0.37
N ALA A 663 -23.63 2.79 -1.53
CA ALA A 663 -23.06 2.44 -2.83
C ALA A 663 -22.02 3.45 -3.36
N SER A 664 -21.91 4.64 -2.74
CA SER A 664 -21.02 5.67 -3.26
C SER A 664 -19.61 5.59 -2.69
N ASN A 665 -18.70 6.27 -3.40
CA ASN A 665 -17.26 6.29 -3.22
C ASN A 665 -16.86 6.94 -1.88
N GLY A 666 -17.03 6.21 -0.78
CA GLY A 666 -16.53 6.59 0.55
C GLY A 666 -15.00 6.59 0.61
N ALA A 667 -14.41 5.88 1.57
CA ALA A 667 -12.95 5.73 1.64
C ALA A 667 -12.36 4.86 0.50
N MET A 668 -13.22 4.33 -0.39
CA MET A 668 -12.87 3.45 -1.51
C MET A 668 -13.42 4.00 -2.82
N ASP A 669 -12.64 3.88 -3.88
CA ASP A 669 -13.09 4.10 -5.25
C ASP A 669 -13.26 2.74 -5.95
N TRP A 670 -14.40 2.11 -5.72
CA TRP A 670 -14.66 0.71 -6.05
C TRP A 670 -14.52 0.35 -7.54
N PRO A 671 -15.08 1.13 -8.49
CA PRO A 671 -14.94 0.81 -9.90
C PRO A 671 -13.48 0.79 -10.34
N TYR A 672 -12.66 1.69 -9.79
CA TYR A 672 -11.23 1.70 -10.08
C TYR A 672 -10.50 0.52 -9.47
N HIS A 673 -10.87 0.06 -8.26
CA HIS A 673 -10.27 -1.17 -7.72
C HIS A 673 -10.50 -2.37 -8.65
N MET A 674 -11.72 -2.49 -9.19
CA MET A 674 -12.08 -3.53 -10.17
C MET A 674 -11.31 -3.37 -11.48
N VAL A 675 -11.36 -2.19 -12.11
CA VAL A 675 -10.70 -1.94 -13.41
C VAL A 675 -9.18 -2.09 -13.33
N LEU A 676 -8.55 -1.69 -12.21
CA LEU A 676 -7.11 -1.79 -12.04
C LEU A 676 -6.68 -3.23 -11.70
N THR A 677 -7.57 -4.03 -11.10
CA THR A 677 -7.38 -5.49 -11.00
C THR A 677 -7.38 -6.14 -12.38
N GLU A 678 -8.31 -5.77 -13.25
CA GLU A 678 -8.37 -6.26 -14.63
C GLU A 678 -7.19 -5.77 -15.48
N SER A 679 -6.77 -4.51 -15.30
CA SER A 679 -5.62 -3.95 -16.01
C SER A 679 -4.32 -4.68 -15.66
N LEU A 680 -4.13 -5.02 -14.39
CA LEU A 680 -3.01 -5.88 -13.96
C LEU A 680 -3.08 -7.27 -14.62
N ALA A 681 -4.28 -7.86 -14.72
CA ALA A 681 -4.45 -9.14 -15.39
C ALA A 681 -4.13 -9.05 -16.90
N ASP A 682 -4.56 -7.99 -17.57
CA ASP A 682 -4.26 -7.74 -18.98
C ASP A 682 -2.74 -7.60 -19.22
N ASP A 683 -2.03 -6.89 -18.34
CA ASP A 683 -0.57 -6.76 -18.38
C ASP A 683 0.15 -8.09 -18.17
N LEU A 684 -0.33 -8.92 -17.24
CA LEU A 684 0.21 -10.27 -17.04
C LEU A 684 -0.01 -11.16 -18.26
N ILE A 685 -1.17 -11.06 -18.92
CA ILE A 685 -1.43 -11.77 -20.17
C ILE A 685 -0.48 -11.28 -21.27
N ALA A 686 -0.29 -9.97 -21.40
CA ALA A 686 0.65 -9.39 -22.37
C ALA A 686 2.10 -9.82 -22.10
N ALA A 687 2.48 -9.99 -20.83
CA ALA A 687 3.77 -10.51 -20.40
C ALA A 687 3.90 -12.05 -20.52
N ASN A 688 2.89 -12.75 -21.05
CA ASN A 688 2.83 -14.22 -21.14
C ASN A 688 3.03 -14.91 -19.78
N ALA A 689 2.45 -14.35 -18.71
CA ALA A 689 2.45 -14.99 -17.40
C ALA A 689 1.70 -16.34 -17.46
N PRO A 690 2.10 -17.34 -16.65
CA PRO A 690 1.32 -18.55 -16.47
C PRO A 690 -0.15 -18.22 -16.11
N PRO A 691 -1.15 -18.86 -16.77
CA PRO A 691 -2.57 -18.58 -16.56
C PRO A 691 -3.02 -18.55 -15.10
N GLN A 692 -2.43 -19.42 -14.27
CA GLN A 692 -2.75 -19.57 -12.85
C GLN A 692 -2.37 -18.33 -12.02
N ILE A 693 -1.32 -17.60 -12.44
CA ILE A 693 -0.93 -16.35 -11.78
C ILE A 693 -1.92 -15.25 -12.12
N THR A 694 -2.32 -15.13 -13.37
CA THR A 694 -3.36 -14.17 -13.78
C THR A 694 -4.69 -14.48 -13.08
N ALA A 695 -5.07 -15.76 -12.99
CA ALA A 695 -6.27 -16.22 -12.31
C ALA A 695 -6.33 -15.79 -10.83
N THR A 696 -5.17 -15.61 -10.19
CA THR A 696 -5.06 -15.18 -8.80
C THR A 696 -5.61 -13.77 -8.59
N HIS A 697 -5.26 -12.83 -9.48
CA HIS A 697 -5.80 -11.46 -9.44
C HIS A 697 -7.26 -11.41 -9.89
N LEU A 698 -7.63 -12.21 -10.89
CA LEU A 698 -9.02 -12.30 -11.35
C LEU A 698 -9.97 -12.88 -10.29
N ALA A 699 -9.51 -13.80 -9.45
CA ALA A 699 -10.32 -14.30 -8.33
C ALA A 699 -10.59 -13.17 -7.31
N ARG A 700 -9.59 -12.30 -7.03
CA ARG A 700 -9.74 -11.17 -6.09
C ARG A 700 -10.80 -10.16 -6.52
N PHE A 701 -11.04 -10.02 -7.82
CA PHE A 701 -12.14 -9.21 -8.36
C PHE A 701 -13.50 -9.54 -7.70
N PHE A 702 -13.78 -10.82 -7.43
CA PHE A 702 -15.05 -11.23 -6.83
C PHE A 702 -15.16 -10.88 -5.35
N VAL A 703 -14.05 -10.81 -4.61
CA VAL A 703 -14.04 -10.29 -3.24
C VAL A 703 -14.39 -8.81 -3.23
N ILE A 704 -13.81 -8.03 -4.16
CA ILE A 704 -14.08 -6.60 -4.30
C ILE A 704 -15.58 -6.36 -4.57
N ARG A 705 -16.14 -7.10 -5.54
CA ARG A 705 -17.57 -7.01 -5.89
C ARG A 705 -18.49 -7.43 -4.76
N THR A 706 -18.17 -8.53 -4.09
CA THR A 706 -18.96 -9.04 -2.97
C THR A 706 -19.01 -8.02 -1.83
N LYS A 707 -17.84 -7.46 -1.46
CA LYS A 707 -17.76 -6.47 -0.39
C LYS A 707 -18.56 -5.21 -0.72
N LEU A 708 -18.43 -4.69 -1.94
CA LEU A 708 -19.23 -3.56 -2.42
C LEU A 708 -20.74 -3.85 -2.35
N ALA A 709 -21.16 -5.02 -2.86
CA ALA A 709 -22.58 -5.40 -2.87
C ALA A 709 -23.18 -5.50 -1.46
N GLN A 710 -22.41 -6.04 -0.52
CA GLN A 710 -22.78 -6.17 0.88
C GLN A 710 -22.92 -4.80 1.59
N LEU A 711 -21.97 -3.89 1.35
CA LEU A 711 -22.05 -2.53 1.90
C LEU A 711 -23.20 -1.73 1.29
N ALA A 712 -23.49 -1.91 0.01
CA ALA A 712 -24.52 -1.19 -0.70
C ALA A 712 -25.94 -1.70 -0.46
N ASN A 713 -26.10 -2.95 0.00
CA ASN A 713 -27.41 -3.51 0.30
C ASN A 713 -27.97 -2.91 1.59
N THR A 714 -28.58 -1.74 1.43
CA THR A 714 -29.17 -0.92 2.48
C THR A 714 -30.62 -0.59 2.10
N ASP A 715 -31.34 0.06 3.02
CA ASP A 715 -32.69 0.58 2.79
C ASP A 715 -32.69 2.00 2.18
N ILE A 716 -31.55 2.50 1.70
CA ILE A 716 -31.46 3.81 1.05
C ILE A 716 -32.36 3.79 -0.21
N PRO A 717 -33.32 4.73 -0.34
CA PRO A 717 -34.22 4.77 -1.49
C PRO A 717 -33.47 4.97 -2.81
N PHE A 718 -33.96 4.33 -3.87
CA PHE A 718 -33.38 4.43 -5.22
C PHE A 718 -33.59 5.80 -5.86
N ASN A 719 -34.55 6.58 -5.35
CA ASN A 719 -34.79 7.94 -5.80
C ASN A 719 -35.38 8.78 -4.66
N GLN A 720 -34.59 9.69 -4.13
CA GLN A 720 -35.02 10.70 -3.17
C GLN A 720 -34.21 11.98 -3.42
N PRO A 721 -34.71 12.90 -4.25
CA PRO A 721 -34.04 14.18 -4.51
C PRO A 721 -33.96 15.05 -3.25
N ASP A 722 -32.94 15.91 -3.19
CA ASP A 722 -32.83 16.93 -2.14
C ASP A 722 -33.96 17.96 -2.29
N PRO A 723 -34.80 18.20 -1.27
CA PRO A 723 -35.89 19.17 -1.35
C PRO A 723 -35.46 20.60 -1.69
N ALA A 724 -34.23 21.00 -1.31
CA ALA A 724 -33.69 22.33 -1.57
C ALA A 724 -33.03 22.45 -2.96
N ASP A 725 -32.73 21.33 -3.60
CA ASP A 725 -32.04 21.28 -4.89
C ASP A 725 -32.44 20.00 -5.67
N PRO A 726 -33.73 19.87 -6.03
CA PRO A 726 -34.31 18.59 -6.49
C PRO A 726 -33.79 18.13 -7.86
N THR A 727 -33.15 19.01 -8.62
CA THR A 727 -32.53 18.71 -9.91
C THR A 727 -31.09 18.23 -9.80
N ASN A 728 -30.48 18.37 -8.62
CA ASN A 728 -29.08 17.99 -8.44
C ASN A 728 -28.94 16.50 -8.16
N LEU A 729 -28.52 15.76 -9.18
CA LEU A 729 -28.33 14.31 -9.12
C LEU A 729 -27.33 13.87 -8.04
N PHE A 730 -26.34 14.71 -7.71
CA PHE A 730 -25.36 14.40 -6.65
C PHE A 730 -25.96 14.47 -5.25
N LYS A 731 -27.06 15.20 -5.07
CA LYS A 731 -27.77 15.30 -3.78
C LYS A 731 -28.95 14.34 -3.67
N ASN A 732 -29.20 13.53 -4.70
CA ASN A 732 -30.22 12.49 -4.64
C ASN A 732 -29.67 11.26 -3.89
N SER A 733 -30.42 10.78 -2.89
CA SER A 733 -30.01 9.60 -2.10
C SER A 733 -29.82 8.34 -2.95
N GLY A 734 -30.45 8.26 -4.12
CA GLY A 734 -30.31 7.14 -5.05
C GLY A 734 -28.86 6.86 -5.47
N LEU A 735 -28.02 7.89 -5.58
CA LEU A 735 -26.59 7.78 -5.87
C LEU A 735 -25.83 7.00 -4.78
N GLN A 736 -26.35 7.00 -3.55
CA GLN A 736 -25.81 6.27 -2.40
C GLN A 736 -26.47 4.90 -2.21
N SER A 737 -27.50 4.55 -2.99
CA SER A 737 -28.19 3.27 -2.89
C SER A 737 -27.62 2.24 -3.85
N LYS A 738 -27.96 0.96 -3.65
CA LYS A 738 -27.63 -0.11 -4.62
C LYS A 738 -28.14 0.16 -6.05
N ALA A 739 -29.05 1.11 -6.28
CA ALA A 739 -29.40 1.54 -7.63
C ALA A 739 -28.19 2.01 -8.46
N ALA A 740 -27.20 2.63 -7.80
CA ALA A 740 -25.98 3.12 -8.46
C ALA A 740 -25.02 1.99 -8.91
N LEU A 741 -25.36 0.72 -8.63
CA LEU A 741 -24.52 -0.45 -8.89
C LEU A 741 -25.11 -1.43 -9.91
N VAL A 742 -26.30 -1.13 -10.43
CA VAL A 742 -27.07 -2.03 -11.33
C VAL A 742 -26.37 -2.30 -12.66
N ASP A 743 -25.44 -1.45 -13.04
CA ASP A 743 -24.78 -1.42 -14.33
C ASP A 743 -23.44 -2.20 -14.32
N HIS A 744 -22.40 -1.67 -14.96
CA HIS A 744 -21.05 -2.23 -15.00
C HIS A 744 -20.42 -2.53 -13.62
N LYS A 745 -20.92 -1.98 -12.51
CA LYS A 745 -20.32 -2.27 -11.19
C LYS A 745 -20.64 -3.68 -10.70
N LEU A 746 -21.92 -4.10 -10.73
CA LEU A 746 -22.36 -5.42 -10.26
C LEU A 746 -23.08 -6.26 -11.33
N GLY A 747 -23.28 -5.73 -12.54
CA GLY A 747 -23.93 -6.42 -13.64
C GLY A 747 -23.16 -7.65 -14.11
N VAL A 748 -23.90 -8.69 -14.51
CA VAL A 748 -23.33 -9.98 -14.95
C VAL A 748 -22.50 -9.84 -16.24
N GLY A 749 -22.80 -8.82 -17.05
CA GLY A 749 -22.09 -8.51 -18.30
C GLY A 749 -20.58 -8.30 -18.15
N GLU A 750 -20.07 -7.96 -16.96
CA GLU A 750 -18.64 -7.75 -16.73
C GLU A 750 -17.83 -9.05 -16.69
N VAL A 751 -18.44 -10.15 -16.25
CA VAL A 751 -17.74 -11.40 -15.98
C VAL A 751 -17.99 -12.48 -17.03
N VAL A 752 -18.63 -12.12 -18.14
CA VAL A 752 -18.96 -13.00 -19.27
C VAL A 752 -18.31 -12.50 -20.55
N ASP A 753 -18.33 -13.30 -21.61
CA ASP A 753 -17.78 -12.86 -22.91
C ASP A 753 -18.56 -11.65 -23.43
N ARG A 754 -17.84 -10.73 -24.09
CA ARG A 754 -18.40 -9.51 -24.72
C ARG A 754 -18.83 -9.73 -26.16
N GLY A 755 -18.59 -10.92 -26.72
CA GLY A 755 -19.00 -11.25 -28.08
C GLY A 755 -18.58 -12.67 -28.46
N PRO A 756 -19.02 -13.16 -29.64
CA PRO A 756 -18.73 -14.51 -30.12
C PRO A 756 -17.29 -14.70 -30.61
N SER A 757 -16.55 -13.63 -30.92
CA SER A 757 -15.20 -13.70 -31.49
C SER A 757 -14.17 -14.06 -30.41
N SER A 758 -13.06 -14.68 -30.81
CA SER A 758 -11.99 -15.06 -29.86
C SER A 758 -11.41 -13.87 -29.09
N SER A 759 -11.29 -12.70 -29.72
CA SER A 759 -10.83 -11.47 -29.10
C SER A 759 -11.85 -10.80 -28.16
N GLU A 760 -13.09 -11.26 -28.18
CA GLU A 760 -14.19 -10.74 -27.36
C GLU A 760 -14.45 -11.63 -26.14
N ARG A 761 -13.65 -12.70 -25.97
CA ARG A 761 -13.71 -13.59 -24.82
C ARG A 761 -13.21 -12.89 -23.57
N THR A 762 -13.87 -13.17 -22.45
CA THR A 762 -13.50 -12.58 -21.18
C THR A 762 -12.24 -13.23 -20.61
N ARG A 763 -11.39 -12.39 -19.99
CA ARG A 763 -10.21 -12.81 -19.22
C ARG A 763 -10.57 -13.72 -18.05
N PHE A 764 -11.78 -13.62 -17.50
CA PHE A 764 -12.25 -14.46 -16.38
C PHE A 764 -12.28 -15.97 -16.70
N ARG A 765 -12.25 -16.37 -17.98
CA ARG A 765 -12.07 -17.78 -18.40
C ARG A 765 -10.75 -18.38 -17.88
N LEU A 766 -9.75 -17.57 -17.56
CA LEU A 766 -8.50 -18.06 -16.96
C LEU A 766 -8.69 -18.66 -15.56
N LEU A 767 -9.82 -18.41 -14.89
CA LEU A 767 -10.17 -19.11 -13.64
C LEU A 767 -10.29 -20.63 -13.84
N ASP A 768 -10.62 -21.10 -15.05
CA ASP A 768 -10.67 -22.54 -15.34
C ASP A 768 -9.28 -23.22 -15.30
N SER A 769 -8.19 -22.43 -15.29
CA SER A 769 -6.84 -22.94 -15.06
C SER A 769 -6.59 -23.37 -13.59
N VAL A 770 -7.45 -22.94 -12.66
CA VAL A 770 -7.43 -23.38 -11.26
C VAL A 770 -8.10 -24.75 -11.13
N ALA A 771 -9.32 -24.86 -11.65
CA ALA A 771 -10.06 -26.10 -11.83
C ALA A 771 -11.10 -25.91 -12.94
N PRO A 772 -11.36 -26.91 -13.79
CA PRO A 772 -12.36 -26.80 -14.84
C PRO A 772 -13.74 -26.41 -14.30
N GLY A 773 -14.38 -25.40 -14.92
CA GLY A 773 -15.72 -24.93 -14.55
C GLY A 773 -15.72 -23.86 -13.44
N THR A 774 -14.57 -23.48 -12.91
CA THR A 774 -14.46 -22.42 -11.90
C THR A 774 -15.06 -21.10 -12.40
N HIS A 775 -14.84 -20.73 -13.67
CA HIS A 775 -15.42 -19.50 -14.22
C HIS A 775 -16.96 -19.52 -14.19
N LEU A 776 -17.56 -20.66 -14.55
CA LEU A 776 -19.01 -20.84 -14.51
C LEU A 776 -19.59 -20.70 -13.10
N LEU A 777 -18.89 -21.22 -12.09
CA LEU A 777 -19.31 -21.07 -10.68
C LEU A 777 -19.44 -19.60 -10.28
N PHE A 778 -18.47 -18.77 -10.68
CA PHE A 778 -18.47 -17.33 -10.41
C PHE A 778 -19.47 -16.53 -11.27
N ILE A 779 -19.79 -16.99 -12.49
CA ILE A 779 -20.90 -16.43 -13.28
C ILE A 779 -22.22 -16.66 -12.53
N ASN A 780 -22.49 -17.90 -12.11
CA ASN A 780 -23.69 -18.24 -11.35
C ASN A 780 -23.75 -17.50 -10.00
N GLY A 781 -22.62 -17.36 -9.30
CA GLY A 781 -22.51 -16.56 -8.08
C GLY A 781 -22.84 -15.08 -8.31
N SER A 782 -22.37 -14.51 -9.43
CA SER A 782 -22.69 -13.13 -9.82
C SER A 782 -24.18 -12.94 -10.12
N ILE A 783 -24.82 -13.90 -10.81
CA ILE A 783 -26.27 -13.88 -11.05
C ILE A 783 -27.03 -13.93 -9.73
N SER A 784 -26.58 -14.76 -8.78
CA SER A 784 -27.22 -14.93 -7.47
C SER A 784 -27.15 -13.68 -6.62
N LEU A 785 -25.97 -13.06 -6.57
CA LEU A 785 -25.74 -11.76 -5.94
C LEU A 785 -26.66 -10.71 -6.56
N TYR A 786 -26.70 -10.62 -7.90
CA TYR A 786 -27.53 -9.65 -8.61
C TYR A 786 -29.02 -9.85 -8.33
N ASN A 787 -29.51 -11.09 -8.42
CA ASN A 787 -30.89 -11.44 -8.11
C ASN A 787 -31.25 -11.06 -6.67
N LYS A 788 -30.38 -11.34 -5.70
CA LYS A 788 -30.59 -10.98 -4.29
C LYS A 788 -30.77 -9.47 -4.09
N LEU A 789 -30.05 -8.64 -4.85
CA LEU A 789 -30.13 -7.19 -4.74
C LEU A 789 -31.40 -6.61 -5.39
N TYR A 790 -31.80 -7.13 -6.56
CA TYR A 790 -32.73 -6.42 -7.45
C TYR A 790 -34.01 -7.16 -7.80
N SER A 791 -34.06 -8.50 -7.75
CA SER A 791 -35.22 -9.27 -8.26
C SER A 791 -36.57 -8.93 -7.61
N THR A 792 -36.54 -8.39 -6.38
CA THR A 792 -37.73 -7.98 -5.62
C THR A 792 -38.11 -6.51 -5.82
N THR A 793 -37.33 -5.76 -6.60
CA THR A 793 -37.60 -4.35 -6.90
C THR A 793 -38.70 -4.23 -7.96
N THR A 794 -39.43 -3.12 -7.91
CA THR A 794 -40.57 -2.82 -8.77
C THR A 794 -40.25 -1.67 -9.71
N TYR A 795 -40.93 -1.61 -10.85
CA TYR A 795 -40.73 -0.57 -11.87
C TYR A 795 -40.79 0.85 -11.28
N GLY A 796 -41.69 1.10 -10.32
CA GLY A 796 -41.91 2.41 -9.72
C GLY A 796 -40.89 2.83 -8.64
N GLN A 797 -40.08 1.90 -8.14
CA GLN A 797 -38.97 2.26 -7.23
C GLN A 797 -37.82 2.96 -7.96
N TRP A 798 -37.68 2.71 -9.27
CA TRP A 798 -36.57 3.23 -10.07
C TRP A 798 -36.94 4.55 -10.74
N ARG A 799 -35.98 5.48 -10.75
CA ARG A 799 -36.03 6.63 -11.65
C ARG A 799 -35.69 6.18 -13.09
N ARG A 800 -36.26 6.87 -14.07
CA ARG A 800 -35.88 6.74 -15.47
C ARG A 800 -34.77 7.73 -15.82
N CYS A 801 -33.77 7.28 -16.55
CA CYS A 801 -32.68 8.16 -16.96
C CYS A 801 -33.24 9.29 -17.83
N ASP A 802 -32.85 10.53 -17.51
CA ASP A 802 -33.20 11.73 -18.28
C ASP A 802 -32.13 11.91 -19.37
N PRO A 803 -32.50 11.84 -20.66
CA PRO A 803 -31.55 12.00 -21.76
C PRO A 803 -30.90 13.40 -21.81
N ASN A 804 -31.43 14.38 -21.07
CA ASN A 804 -30.86 15.73 -20.99
C ASN A 804 -30.02 15.96 -19.73
N ALA A 805 -29.98 15.01 -18.80
CA ALA A 805 -29.21 15.13 -17.57
C ALA A 805 -27.77 14.62 -17.76
N SER A 806 -26.85 15.16 -16.97
CA SER A 806 -25.44 14.74 -16.92
C SER A 806 -24.83 14.94 -15.53
N PHE A 807 -23.83 14.12 -15.21
CA PHE A 807 -23.03 14.29 -13.98
C PHE A 807 -21.88 15.28 -14.17
N SER A 808 -21.41 15.47 -15.40
CA SER A 808 -20.35 16.44 -15.73
C SER A 808 -20.86 17.86 -15.97
N GLY A 809 -22.17 18.06 -16.07
CA GLY A 809 -22.78 19.30 -16.57
C GLY A 809 -22.78 19.44 -18.09
N ASP A 810 -22.18 18.49 -18.81
CA ASP A 810 -22.17 18.41 -20.28
C ASP A 810 -22.90 17.12 -20.75
N PRO A 811 -24.18 17.21 -21.15
CA PRO A 811 -24.97 16.07 -21.58
C PRO A 811 -24.56 15.49 -22.94
N VAL A 812 -23.68 16.15 -23.70
CA VAL A 812 -23.15 15.60 -24.96
C VAL A 812 -22.04 14.59 -24.69
N HIS A 813 -21.25 14.79 -23.63
CA HIS A 813 -20.03 14.01 -23.37
C HIS A 813 -20.17 13.01 -22.19
N ASP A 814 -21.15 13.18 -21.31
CA ASP A 814 -21.45 12.25 -20.22
C ASP A 814 -22.98 12.23 -19.94
N PRO A 815 -23.79 11.80 -20.91
CA PRO A 815 -25.24 11.71 -20.71
C PRO A 815 -25.55 10.68 -19.62
N GLU A 816 -26.57 10.95 -18.83
CA GLU A 816 -26.92 10.13 -17.68
C GLU A 816 -27.14 8.65 -18.01
N ALA A 817 -27.73 8.33 -19.18
CA ALA A 817 -28.00 6.95 -19.61
C ALA A 817 -26.72 6.11 -19.80
N GLU A 818 -25.59 6.76 -20.08
CA GLU A 818 -24.31 6.11 -20.37
C GLU A 818 -23.27 6.38 -19.27
N SER A 819 -23.53 7.34 -18.38
CA SER A 819 -22.63 7.68 -17.28
C SER A 819 -22.41 6.52 -16.33
N GLY A 820 -21.23 6.45 -15.72
CA GLY A 820 -20.87 5.44 -14.71
C GLY A 820 -21.36 5.77 -13.31
N PHE A 821 -21.90 6.97 -13.13
CA PHE A 821 -22.50 7.44 -11.89
C PHE A 821 -24.02 7.29 -11.88
N ARG A 822 -24.60 6.75 -12.95
CA ARG A 822 -26.04 6.56 -13.08
C ARG A 822 -26.60 5.65 -11.98
N PHE A 823 -27.79 6.02 -11.51
CA PHE A 823 -28.59 5.26 -10.54
C PHE A 823 -30.05 5.14 -11.02
N CYS A 824 -30.22 5.11 -12.33
CA CYS A 824 -31.49 5.06 -13.03
C CYS A 824 -31.51 3.89 -14.02
N LEU A 825 -32.70 3.57 -14.50
CA LEU A 825 -32.90 2.62 -15.60
C LEU A 825 -33.33 3.36 -16.86
N ASP A 826 -32.87 2.88 -18.01
CA ASP A 826 -33.26 3.42 -19.31
C ASP A 826 -34.78 3.31 -19.51
N PRO A 827 -35.41 4.23 -20.26
CA PRO A 827 -36.87 4.26 -20.39
C PRO A 827 -37.43 3.14 -21.29
N LYS A 828 -36.61 2.57 -22.17
CA LYS A 828 -37.00 1.55 -23.16
C LYS A 828 -35.81 0.67 -23.53
N ARG A 829 -36.11 -0.48 -24.15
CA ARG A 829 -35.09 -1.36 -24.72
C ARG A 829 -34.38 -0.71 -25.91
N THR A 830 -33.08 -0.97 -26.02
CA THR A 830 -32.25 -0.54 -27.16
C THR A 830 -31.67 -1.78 -27.84
N PRO A 831 -31.75 -1.90 -29.18
CA PRO A 831 -31.15 -3.04 -29.87
C PRO A 831 -29.67 -3.23 -29.52
N LEU A 832 -29.25 -4.48 -29.32
CA LEU A 832 -27.82 -4.80 -29.16
C LEU A 832 -27.07 -4.46 -30.46
N PRO A 833 -25.83 -3.96 -30.38
CA PRO A 833 -25.03 -3.73 -31.57
C PRO A 833 -24.68 -5.07 -32.22
N LEU A 834 -24.56 -5.05 -33.54
CA LEU A 834 -24.18 -6.20 -34.35
C LEU A 834 -22.75 -6.03 -34.82
N ASN A 835 -21.96 -7.10 -34.76
CA ASN A 835 -20.64 -7.15 -35.37
C ASN A 835 -20.76 -7.20 -36.91
N SER A 836 -19.61 -7.18 -37.61
CA SER A 836 -19.56 -7.25 -39.08
C SER A 836 -20.20 -8.51 -39.69
N SER A 837 -20.44 -9.54 -38.89
CA SER A 837 -21.10 -10.80 -39.28
C SER A 837 -22.59 -10.83 -38.91
N GLY A 838 -23.16 -9.71 -38.46
CA GLY A 838 -24.57 -9.62 -38.05
C GLY A 838 -24.88 -10.31 -36.72
N GLN A 839 -23.86 -10.65 -35.93
CA GLN A 839 -24.04 -11.30 -34.63
C GLN A 839 -24.04 -10.26 -33.50
N PRO A 840 -24.94 -10.38 -32.51
CA PRO A 840 -24.93 -9.49 -31.36
C PRO A 840 -23.61 -9.59 -30.58
N HIS A 841 -23.10 -8.44 -30.14
CA HIS A 841 -21.98 -8.33 -29.21
C HIS A 841 -22.13 -7.08 -28.33
N LEU A 842 -21.22 -6.87 -27.38
CA LEU A 842 -21.20 -5.69 -26.51
C LEU A 842 -19.74 -5.26 -26.22
N VAL A 843 -19.03 -4.89 -27.29
CA VAL A 843 -17.59 -4.55 -27.25
C VAL A 843 -17.38 -3.05 -27.17
N GLY A 844 -16.90 -2.57 -26.03
CA GLY A 844 -16.60 -1.16 -25.80
C GLY A 844 -16.32 -0.90 -24.33
N SER A 845 -16.13 0.36 -23.98
CA SER A 845 -16.08 0.78 -22.58
C SER A 845 -17.46 0.64 -21.93
N TRP A 846 -17.49 0.57 -20.60
CA TRP A 846 -18.72 0.44 -19.83
C TRP A 846 -19.69 1.62 -19.99
N ASN A 847 -19.18 2.80 -20.35
CA ASN A 847 -19.98 3.98 -20.68
C ASN A 847 -20.43 4.04 -22.14
N ALA A 848 -20.24 2.98 -22.94
CA ALA A 848 -20.76 2.94 -24.30
C ALA A 848 -22.17 2.34 -24.38
N TRP A 849 -22.70 1.83 -23.26
CA TRP A 849 -23.90 1.00 -23.23
C TRP A 849 -24.87 1.43 -22.15
N THR A 850 -26.15 1.39 -22.51
CA THR A 850 -27.28 1.52 -21.57
C THR A 850 -27.26 0.38 -20.54
N THR A 851 -27.87 0.60 -19.37
CA THR A 851 -28.05 -0.45 -18.36
C THR A 851 -28.85 -1.63 -18.91
N GLU A 852 -29.87 -1.34 -19.73
CA GLU A 852 -30.68 -2.36 -20.39
C GLU A 852 -29.84 -3.25 -21.31
N GLN A 853 -29.08 -2.69 -22.24
CA GLN A 853 -28.23 -3.48 -23.15
C GLN A 853 -27.21 -4.32 -22.39
N PHE A 854 -26.63 -3.76 -21.32
CA PHE A 854 -25.67 -4.45 -20.48
C PHE A 854 -26.28 -5.67 -19.78
N THR A 855 -27.49 -5.52 -19.24
CA THR A 855 -28.24 -6.60 -18.56
C THR A 855 -28.70 -7.66 -19.55
N THR A 856 -29.32 -7.24 -20.66
CA THR A 856 -29.78 -8.12 -21.74
C THR A 856 -28.63 -8.96 -22.30
N TRP A 857 -27.47 -8.34 -22.58
CA TRP A 857 -26.27 -9.06 -23.00
C TRP A 857 -25.77 -10.02 -21.92
N GLY A 858 -25.72 -9.59 -20.66
CA GLY A 858 -25.32 -10.42 -19.53
C GLY A 858 -26.14 -11.71 -19.45
N ILE A 859 -27.46 -11.64 -19.65
CA ILE A 859 -28.36 -12.80 -19.68
C ILE A 859 -28.02 -13.73 -20.86
N MET A 860 -27.89 -13.17 -22.07
CA MET A 860 -27.58 -13.94 -23.27
C MET A 860 -26.23 -14.64 -23.19
N SER A 861 -25.19 -13.91 -22.79
CA SER A 861 -23.83 -14.42 -22.70
C SER A 861 -23.71 -15.44 -21.56
N ALA A 862 -24.28 -15.18 -20.38
CA ALA A 862 -24.29 -16.16 -19.29
C ALA A 862 -24.97 -17.48 -19.69
N ARG A 863 -26.06 -17.44 -20.47
CA ARG A 863 -26.69 -18.64 -21.04
C ARG A 863 -25.72 -19.43 -21.91
N ASN A 864 -24.96 -18.75 -22.76
CA ASN A 864 -23.97 -19.37 -23.65
C ASN A 864 -22.79 -20.01 -22.87
N HIS A 865 -22.51 -19.52 -21.66
CA HIS A 865 -21.56 -20.13 -20.72
C HIS A 865 -22.13 -21.34 -19.96
N GLY A 866 -23.44 -21.61 -20.07
CA GLY A 866 -24.10 -22.70 -19.35
C GLY A 866 -24.59 -22.33 -17.96
N ALA A 867 -24.87 -21.04 -17.70
CA ALA A 867 -25.43 -20.58 -16.43
C ALA A 867 -26.73 -21.33 -16.07
N GLU A 868 -26.95 -21.54 -14.78
CA GLU A 868 -28.07 -22.34 -14.27
C GLU A 868 -29.44 -21.76 -14.70
N PRO A 869 -30.30 -22.53 -15.40
CA PRO A 869 -31.55 -22.00 -15.95
C PRO A 869 -32.48 -21.34 -14.92
N ALA A 870 -32.55 -21.88 -13.70
CA ALA A 870 -33.41 -21.33 -12.65
C ALA A 870 -32.98 -19.93 -12.20
N ARG A 871 -31.67 -19.71 -12.02
CA ARG A 871 -31.12 -18.40 -11.62
C ARG A 871 -31.24 -17.38 -12.73
N LEU A 872 -30.96 -17.82 -13.96
CA LEU A 872 -31.07 -16.99 -15.15
C LEU A 872 -32.53 -16.57 -15.41
N LYS A 873 -33.50 -17.44 -15.10
CA LYS A 873 -34.92 -17.10 -15.20
C LYS A 873 -35.29 -15.93 -14.28
N VAL A 874 -34.85 -15.93 -13.03
CA VAL A 874 -35.13 -14.83 -12.09
C VAL A 874 -34.58 -13.49 -12.61
N LEU A 875 -33.35 -13.50 -13.12
CA LEU A 875 -32.73 -12.31 -13.71
C LEU A 875 -33.51 -11.84 -14.95
N SER A 876 -33.90 -12.77 -15.83
CA SER A 876 -34.67 -12.48 -17.04
C SER A 876 -36.08 -11.98 -16.76
N ASP A 877 -36.75 -12.50 -15.72
CA ASP A 877 -38.07 -12.04 -15.31
C ASP A 877 -37.99 -10.60 -14.77
N TRP A 878 -36.96 -10.28 -13.98
CA TRP A 878 -36.70 -8.92 -13.51
C TRP A 878 -36.40 -7.95 -14.65
N ASP A 879 -35.54 -8.35 -15.60
CA ASP A 879 -35.22 -7.56 -16.80
C ASP A 879 -36.49 -7.22 -17.61
N ASN A 880 -37.36 -8.21 -17.85
CA ASN A 880 -38.65 -8.01 -18.51
C ASN A 880 -39.62 -7.10 -17.73
N LEU A 881 -39.58 -7.13 -16.39
CA LEU A 881 -40.36 -6.24 -15.55
C LEU A 881 -39.87 -4.79 -15.61
N MET A 882 -38.55 -4.59 -15.67
CA MET A 882 -37.95 -3.26 -15.71
C MET A 882 -38.06 -2.57 -17.08
N TRP A 883 -38.07 -3.36 -18.16
CA TRP A 883 -38.23 -2.93 -19.54
C TRP A 883 -39.32 -3.74 -20.27
N PRO A 884 -40.60 -3.48 -19.95
CA PRO A 884 -41.71 -4.10 -20.67
C PRO A 884 -41.71 -3.63 -22.13
N ASN A 885 -42.02 -4.55 -23.05
CA ASN A 885 -42.07 -4.28 -24.49
C ASN A 885 -43.07 -3.19 -24.88
#